data_AF-A0A9W7DG60-F1
#
_entry.id   AF-A0A9W7DG60-F1
#
_cell.length_a   1.000
_cell.length_b   1.000
_cell.length_c   1.000
_cell.angle_alpha   90.00
_cell.angle_beta   90.00
_cell.angle_gamma   90.00
#
_symmetry.space_group_name_H-M   'P 1'
#
loop_
_entity.id
_entity.type
_entity.pdbx_description
1 polymer ?
#
loop_
_entity_poly.entity_id
_entity_poly.type
_entity_poly.pdbx_seq_one_letter_code
_entity_poly.pdbx_strand_id
1 'polypeptide(L)'
;MITSKIILALLWILVFPIQQVNALVGITINNMYVPDSCGASCFSYFSSFQLNCSIINSKGKVKSSSGCLGSNKDYMNSVAWCWDLQCSDKSRSHATNYDFVKAWNKKMPNATDTYQDALSWGKPTEILSSSATDLNMTHSGLVNDTDFYNLYRTNKDFLRSESVHARMALSLVMISWALVLFGMCYNIIDKFHLDERFLPTNLYIWIRKYLLYPALFKEKCSVPIQLTQGFPIDYVPPRLVSIAIFCYYVINIIFCAVPYTGFWEFEWYPHDTASLMYTYVGNRTGILSFANIPILLLFASRNNIFQWLTGWSFATFQHFHRHVSIICILEAFIHSVCYTIKFIKKPNDASYYAAIAAHGCFRWGSLATTACCIIPAFAVLKIRLTSYEFFFVVHYLLAIVFLIGCAYHIILRYHSKWGYCYWLYCSYAVWGFDWFVRILRCCYLKFVKGYGCKATVELIDLDSKTIKITYQTKNDNDCQHCVGNYYYLYFFTLFPFFTSHPFTVSEWKHKYSDISNLKHDKDVAVTSNMAVSNSSTKDESDYANGMNKEDDHTTMRNTESASPSPQPSSISSESQLVFYVQCMNGTTNKIFQQLSKNDFKPIQIRSLLEGSYGSYETNSVFEDYDFLLVFTGGIGNTVAFNYLQMFYDYQVTSNCLKSHDVKLSFLHCDRFAGRLQFLKERLTGMLSPGMEKDVELMFHDTGSNGRLDINRYLVDKVEEIEKCYPCGKRRIGVVVCGPAKFTDVSKIPQVGLGTWQSTNDDGYKSVIAALKSGYTLIDTASVYGNEAEVGKAIKDSGVSREKLFITTKLWCTDHQDVAKALDKSLELLGLDYIDLYLIHWPIVLNPNGTPPLFPRLPDGRRDLVDEKEWDYIKTYKELQKLVSTGKVKAIGISNFNKSRIEKLLADPEVTIVPAALQVELHPLLPQQELVDYAQSKGIVVEAYSPLGSTGAPILTNETLIKLGKKHDVSPATIALSWAVWRNTVVLPKSTNAERIASNLKVIKLTDEEGKEISGISKVSGTKRIVSPDWGVNLFD
;
A
#
# COMPACT_ATOMS: atom_id res chain seq x y z
N MET A 1 -27.06 -20.02 -9.68
CA MET A 1 -27.50 -21.19 -8.88
C MET A 1 -26.37 -22.13 -8.46
N ILE A 2 -25.36 -22.42 -9.30
CA ILE A 2 -24.22 -23.29 -8.94
C ILE A 2 -23.30 -22.64 -7.88
N THR A 3 -23.13 -21.32 -7.91
CA THR A 3 -22.38 -20.53 -6.91
C THR A 3 -23.03 -20.49 -5.52
N SER A 4 -24.36 -20.47 -5.45
CA SER A 4 -25.11 -20.53 -4.19
C SER A 4 -24.95 -21.89 -3.50
N LYS A 5 -24.90 -22.99 -4.27
CA LYS A 5 -24.70 -24.35 -3.72
C LYS A 5 -23.27 -24.59 -3.22
N ILE A 6 -22.26 -23.95 -3.81
CA ILE A 6 -20.87 -24.01 -3.33
C ILE A 6 -20.69 -23.17 -2.07
N ILE A 7 -21.31 -21.98 -1.99
CA ILE A 7 -21.30 -21.15 -0.79
C ILE A 7 -22.09 -21.82 0.35
N LEU A 8 -23.22 -22.47 0.06
CA LEU A 8 -23.94 -23.30 1.02
C LEU A 8 -23.17 -24.56 1.41
N ALA A 9 -22.38 -25.17 0.52
CA ALA A 9 -21.50 -26.29 0.85
C ALA A 9 -20.33 -25.86 1.75
N LEU A 10 -19.78 -24.66 1.55
CA LEU A 10 -18.73 -24.06 2.40
C LEU A 10 -19.28 -23.57 3.75
N LEU A 11 -20.51 -23.05 3.78
CA LEU A 11 -21.25 -22.73 5.01
C LEU A 11 -21.72 -24.01 5.74
N TRP A 12 -22.01 -25.09 5.02
CA TRP A 12 -22.34 -26.41 5.58
C TRP A 12 -21.17 -27.04 6.35
N ILE A 13 -19.92 -26.70 5.99
CA ILE A 13 -18.72 -27.12 6.74
C ILE A 13 -18.61 -26.38 8.09
N LEU A 14 -19.26 -25.21 8.24
CA LEU A 14 -19.18 -24.38 9.46
C LEU A 14 -20.08 -24.86 10.62
N VAL A 15 -21.01 -25.80 10.39
CA VAL A 15 -22.05 -26.17 11.39
C VAL A 15 -21.90 -27.60 11.94
N PHE A 16 -20.97 -28.42 11.42
CA PHE A 16 -20.79 -29.79 11.95
C PHE A 16 -19.96 -29.83 13.24
N PRO A 17 -20.28 -30.73 14.19
CA PRO A 17 -19.36 -31.10 15.26
C PRO A 17 -18.05 -31.59 14.63
N ILE A 18 -16.92 -31.17 15.20
CA ILE A 18 -15.52 -31.33 14.76
C ILE A 18 -15.08 -32.78 14.41
N GLN A 19 -15.96 -33.77 14.47
CA GLN A 19 -15.66 -35.19 14.31
C GLN A 19 -15.66 -35.76 12.87
N GLN A 20 -16.02 -35.02 11.80
CA GLN A 20 -16.22 -35.64 10.47
C GLN A 20 -15.50 -35.03 9.23
N VAL A 21 -14.54 -34.11 9.36
CA VAL A 21 -13.84 -33.53 8.18
C VAL A 21 -12.47 -34.18 7.92
N ASN A 22 -12.40 -35.32 7.23
CA ASN A 22 -11.20 -36.16 7.10
C ASN A 22 -9.96 -35.61 6.32
N ALA A 23 -9.77 -34.29 6.12
CA ALA A 23 -8.84 -33.77 5.11
C ALA A 23 -7.63 -32.92 5.57
N LEU A 24 -7.51 -32.49 6.82
CA LEU A 24 -6.35 -31.73 7.32
C LEU A 24 -5.77 -32.33 8.61
N VAL A 25 -4.46 -32.11 8.81
CA VAL A 25 -3.71 -32.53 10.00
C VAL A 25 -4.46 -32.14 11.27
N GLY A 26 -4.68 -33.12 12.15
CA GLY A 26 -5.52 -32.97 13.34
C GLY A 26 -6.76 -33.85 13.35
N ILE A 27 -7.23 -34.26 12.17
CA ILE A 27 -8.44 -35.09 12.07
C ILE A 27 -8.07 -36.57 11.91
N THR A 28 -6.88 -36.84 11.35
CA THR A 28 -6.21 -38.16 11.42
C THR A 28 -5.28 -38.32 12.61
N ILE A 29 -5.24 -37.35 13.54
CA ILE A 29 -4.43 -37.46 14.76
C ILE A 29 -4.92 -38.61 15.64
N ASN A 30 -6.21 -38.93 15.57
CA ASN A 30 -6.78 -40.12 16.20
C ASN A 30 -6.17 -41.43 15.65
N ASN A 31 -5.51 -41.38 14.47
CA ASN A 31 -4.73 -42.48 13.89
C ASN A 31 -3.22 -42.33 14.11
N MET A 32 -2.77 -41.38 14.94
CA MET A 32 -1.36 -41.22 15.30
C MET A 32 -0.84 -42.48 16.00
N TYR A 33 -1.68 -43.03 16.88
CA TYR A 33 -1.52 -44.32 17.53
C TYR A 33 -2.65 -45.21 17.03
N VAL A 34 -2.36 -46.20 16.18
CA VAL A 34 -3.38 -47.12 15.67
C VAL A 34 -3.41 -48.37 16.55
N PRO A 35 -4.57 -48.74 17.13
CA PRO A 35 -5.87 -48.08 17.08
C PRO A 35 -6.08 -47.05 18.21
N ASP A 36 -5.31 -47.11 19.30
CA ASP A 36 -5.37 -46.19 20.43
C ASP A 36 -4.01 -46.02 21.15
N SER A 37 -3.91 -45.09 22.10
CA SER A 37 -2.65 -44.84 22.83
C SER A 37 -2.28 -45.94 23.81
N CYS A 38 -3.24 -46.70 24.36
CA CYS A 38 -2.98 -47.81 25.27
C CYS A 38 -2.29 -48.96 24.54
N GLY A 39 -2.88 -49.39 23.44
CA GLY A 39 -2.34 -50.47 22.66
C GLY A 39 -1.02 -50.15 21.96
N ALA A 40 -0.86 -48.93 21.46
CA ALA A 40 0.43 -48.50 20.94
C ALA A 40 1.54 -48.51 22.00
N SER A 41 1.17 -48.29 23.28
CA SER A 41 2.09 -48.39 24.41
C SER A 41 2.49 -49.84 24.66
N CYS A 42 1.58 -50.81 24.56
CA CYS A 42 1.94 -52.24 24.61
C CYS A 42 2.95 -52.64 23.53
N PHE A 43 2.72 -52.23 22.27
CA PHE A 43 3.71 -52.47 21.20
C PHE A 43 5.05 -51.78 21.47
N SER A 44 5.03 -50.53 21.93
CA SER A 44 6.25 -49.75 22.16
C SER A 44 7.07 -50.33 23.32
N TYR A 45 6.40 -50.78 24.38
CA TYR A 45 7.01 -51.34 25.58
C TYR A 45 7.91 -52.54 25.23
N PHE A 46 7.35 -53.54 24.55
CA PHE A 46 8.09 -54.76 24.20
C PHE A 46 9.08 -54.55 23.05
N SER A 47 8.90 -53.52 22.20
CA SER A 47 9.82 -53.26 21.09
C SER A 47 11.22 -52.81 21.54
N SER A 48 11.35 -52.43 22.81
CA SER A 48 12.63 -52.07 23.44
C SER A 48 13.47 -53.30 23.79
N PHE A 49 12.88 -54.50 23.81
CA PHE A 49 13.56 -55.74 24.15
C PHE A 49 14.23 -56.36 22.93
N GLN A 50 15.43 -56.89 23.13
CA GLN A 50 16.23 -57.59 22.13
C GLN A 50 15.66 -58.99 21.87
N LEU A 51 15.20 -59.18 20.64
CA LEU A 51 14.89 -60.49 20.04
C LEU A 51 16.10 -61.05 19.29
N ASN A 52 16.15 -62.36 19.08
CA ASN A 52 17.20 -63.03 18.30
C ASN A 52 17.40 -62.46 16.87
N CYS A 53 16.34 -61.91 16.27
CA CYS A 53 16.37 -61.30 14.94
C CYS A 53 16.57 -59.76 14.97
N SER A 54 16.86 -59.18 16.13
CA SER A 54 17.03 -57.74 16.30
C SER A 54 18.44 -57.28 15.93
N ILE A 55 18.54 -56.09 15.36
CA ILE A 55 19.82 -55.47 15.01
C ILE A 55 20.15 -54.42 16.07
N ILE A 56 21.29 -54.57 16.74
CA ILE A 56 21.81 -53.56 17.67
C ILE A 56 22.61 -52.54 16.86
N ASN A 57 22.26 -51.26 16.96
CA ASN A 57 23.03 -50.21 16.30
C ASN A 57 24.33 -49.90 17.07
N SER A 58 25.23 -49.13 16.45
CA SER A 58 26.51 -48.70 17.06
C SER A 58 26.38 -47.88 18.36
N LYS A 59 25.17 -47.55 18.79
CA LYS A 59 24.85 -46.84 20.04
C LYS A 59 24.12 -47.74 21.06
N GLY A 60 24.12 -49.06 20.86
CA GLY A 60 23.50 -50.02 21.77
C GLY A 60 21.96 -50.05 21.75
N LYS A 61 21.30 -49.39 20.79
CA LYS A 61 19.84 -49.44 20.65
C LYS A 61 19.40 -50.61 19.78
N VAL A 62 18.48 -51.40 20.33
CA VAL A 62 17.79 -52.49 19.65
C VAL A 62 16.87 -51.93 18.55
N LYS A 63 16.97 -52.47 17.35
CA LYS A 63 16.06 -52.17 16.24
C LYS A 63 15.55 -53.47 15.62
N SER A 64 14.26 -53.73 15.78
CA SER A 64 13.59 -54.93 15.26
C SER A 64 12.69 -54.55 14.06
N SER A 65 12.77 -55.32 12.97
CA SER A 65 11.90 -55.12 11.81
C SER A 65 10.49 -55.62 12.10
N SER A 66 9.47 -55.11 11.39
CA SER A 66 8.08 -55.59 11.56
C SER A 66 7.93 -57.09 11.27
N GLY A 67 8.75 -57.64 10.36
CA GLY A 67 8.82 -59.08 10.11
C GLY A 67 9.42 -59.86 11.28
N CYS A 68 10.49 -59.35 11.91
CA CYS A 68 11.11 -59.96 13.10
C CYS A 68 10.18 -59.94 14.31
N LEU A 69 9.47 -58.83 14.52
CA LEU A 69 8.47 -58.70 15.57
C LEU A 69 7.26 -59.64 15.33
N GLY A 70 6.81 -59.74 14.08
CA GLY A 70 5.65 -60.56 13.72
C GLY A 70 5.90 -62.06 13.59
N SER A 71 7.16 -62.52 13.61
CA SER A 71 7.50 -63.95 13.59
C SER A 71 7.95 -64.50 14.95
N ASN A 72 8.13 -63.63 15.95
CA ASN A 72 8.57 -64.03 17.28
C ASN A 72 7.36 -64.31 18.18
N LYS A 73 7.19 -65.58 18.53
CA LYS A 73 6.07 -66.08 19.35
C LYS A 73 5.96 -65.37 20.71
N ASP A 74 7.09 -65.17 21.39
CA ASP A 74 7.11 -64.58 22.72
C ASP A 74 6.72 -63.09 22.71
N TYR A 75 7.13 -62.36 21.67
CA TYR A 75 6.80 -60.94 21.52
C TYR A 75 5.30 -60.79 21.29
N MET A 76 4.77 -61.59 20.36
CA MET A 76 3.36 -61.58 20.02
C MET A 76 2.48 -61.97 21.22
N ASN A 77 2.85 -63.01 21.97
CA ASN A 77 2.16 -63.40 23.20
C ASN A 77 2.14 -62.24 24.22
N SER A 78 3.31 -61.64 24.50
CA SER A 78 3.46 -60.58 25.49
C SER A 78 2.66 -59.32 25.15
N VAL A 79 2.69 -58.90 23.87
CA VAL A 79 1.90 -57.75 23.41
C VAL A 79 0.40 -58.05 23.47
N ALA A 80 -0.03 -59.26 23.07
CA ALA A 80 -1.44 -59.66 23.09
C ALA A 80 -2.01 -59.63 24.52
N TRP A 81 -1.27 -60.18 25.49
CA TRP A 81 -1.67 -60.19 26.90
C TRP A 81 -1.55 -58.83 27.58
N CYS A 82 -0.55 -58.00 27.23
CA CYS A 82 -0.52 -56.61 27.69
C CYS A 82 -1.78 -55.87 27.27
N TRP A 83 -2.18 -56.03 26.00
CA TRP A 83 -3.36 -55.35 25.49
C TRP A 83 -4.64 -55.83 26.14
N ASP A 84 -4.80 -57.15 26.26
CA ASP A 84 -5.96 -57.76 26.90
C ASP A 84 -6.09 -57.30 28.35
N LEU A 85 -5.01 -57.32 29.13
CA LEU A 85 -5.08 -56.97 30.56
C LEU A 85 -5.16 -55.46 30.82
N GLN A 86 -4.40 -54.65 30.08
CA GLN A 86 -4.25 -53.21 30.36
C GLN A 86 -5.22 -52.32 29.59
N CYS A 87 -5.70 -52.79 28.43
CA CYS A 87 -6.45 -51.96 27.50
C CYS A 87 -7.90 -52.45 27.26
N SER A 88 -8.26 -53.67 27.65
CA SER A 88 -9.62 -54.22 27.47
C SER A 88 -10.59 -53.86 28.63
N ASP A 89 -10.82 -52.57 28.84
CA ASP A 89 -11.83 -52.12 29.82
C ASP A 89 -13.24 -52.13 29.19
N LYS A 90 -14.18 -52.94 29.74
CA LYS A 90 -15.57 -53.10 29.25
C LYS A 90 -16.41 -51.80 29.27
N SER A 91 -15.89 -50.72 29.87
CA SER A 91 -16.62 -49.46 30.07
C SER A 91 -16.18 -48.28 29.19
N ARG A 92 -15.11 -48.42 28.37
CA ARG A 92 -14.60 -47.33 27.53
C ARG A 92 -14.93 -47.53 26.05
N SER A 93 -15.68 -46.60 25.48
CA SER A 93 -15.97 -46.54 24.05
C SER A 93 -14.70 -46.20 23.25
N HIS A 94 -14.41 -47.00 22.22
CA HIS A 94 -13.95 -46.57 20.87
C HIS A 94 -12.91 -47.46 20.16
N ALA A 95 -12.57 -48.65 20.67
CA ALA A 95 -11.93 -49.67 19.82
C ALA A 95 -12.72 -50.98 19.92
N THR A 96 -13.40 -51.35 18.84
CA THR A 96 -14.01 -52.68 18.74
C THR A 96 -12.90 -53.72 18.58
N ASN A 97 -13.14 -54.98 18.96
CA ASN A 97 -12.21 -56.10 18.70
C ASN A 97 -11.79 -56.15 17.20
N TYR A 98 -12.65 -55.66 16.31
CA TYR A 98 -12.36 -55.48 14.89
C TYR A 98 -11.28 -54.41 14.59
N ASP A 99 -11.34 -53.23 15.22
CA ASP A 99 -10.32 -52.19 15.08
C ASP A 99 -8.96 -52.63 15.64
N PHE A 100 -9.01 -53.43 16.69
CA PHE A 100 -7.86 -54.08 17.30
C PHE A 100 -7.17 -55.04 16.30
N VAL A 101 -7.92 -55.99 15.71
CA VAL A 101 -7.37 -56.95 14.72
C VAL A 101 -6.81 -56.23 13.49
N LYS A 102 -7.50 -55.18 13.04
CA LYS A 102 -7.05 -54.35 11.92
C LYS A 102 -5.73 -53.62 12.22
N ALA A 103 -5.57 -53.10 13.44
CA ALA A 103 -4.34 -52.44 13.87
C ALA A 103 -3.17 -53.42 14.04
N TRP A 104 -3.45 -54.59 14.63
CA TRP A 104 -2.51 -55.71 14.76
C TRP A 104 -1.95 -56.11 13.40
N ASN A 105 -2.84 -56.41 12.45
CA ASN A 105 -2.47 -56.78 11.08
C ASN A 105 -1.72 -55.66 10.33
N LYS A 106 -1.99 -54.39 10.66
CA LYS A 106 -1.27 -53.24 10.06
C LYS A 106 0.15 -53.08 10.60
N LYS A 107 0.37 -53.32 11.89
CA LYS A 107 1.69 -53.22 12.54
C LYS A 107 2.58 -54.43 12.23
N MET A 108 1.97 -55.60 12.06
CA MET A 108 2.63 -56.87 11.78
C MET A 108 2.00 -57.54 10.54
N PRO A 109 2.18 -56.98 9.34
CA PRO A 109 1.53 -57.50 8.12
C PRO A 109 2.02 -58.89 7.70
N ASN A 110 3.15 -59.34 8.24
CA ASN A 110 3.77 -60.63 7.92
C ASN A 110 3.65 -61.65 9.07
N ALA A 111 2.85 -61.35 10.10
CA ALA A 111 2.57 -62.33 11.15
C ALA A 111 1.71 -63.45 10.58
N THR A 112 2.15 -64.70 10.78
CA THR A 112 1.40 -65.90 10.41
C THR A 112 0.20 -66.15 11.32
N ASP A 113 0.32 -65.70 12.57
CA ASP A 113 -0.60 -66.01 13.66
C ASP A 113 -1.46 -64.78 14.02
N THR A 114 -2.74 -65.02 14.25
CA THR A 114 -3.70 -63.98 14.62
C THR A 114 -3.58 -63.62 16.10
N TYR A 115 -4.22 -62.53 16.51
CA TYR A 115 -4.32 -62.16 17.92
C TYR A 115 -4.93 -63.25 18.81
N GLN A 116 -5.96 -63.95 18.30
CA GLN A 116 -6.60 -65.04 19.05
C GLN A 116 -5.63 -66.22 19.21
N ASP A 117 -4.81 -66.49 18.19
CA ASP A 117 -3.76 -67.50 18.26
C ASP A 117 -2.71 -67.11 19.31
N ALA A 118 -2.31 -65.83 19.36
CA ALA A 118 -1.35 -65.32 20.34
C ALA A 118 -1.85 -65.43 21.79
N LEU A 119 -3.14 -65.16 22.05
CA LEU A 119 -3.75 -65.36 23.37
C LEU A 119 -3.85 -66.84 23.76
N SER A 120 -4.07 -67.73 22.78
CA SER A 120 -4.22 -69.17 23.01
C SER A 120 -2.93 -69.85 23.49
N TRP A 121 -1.77 -69.22 23.32
CA TRP A 121 -0.46 -69.76 23.75
C TRP A 121 -0.22 -69.74 25.26
N GLY A 122 -1.17 -69.21 26.05
CA GLY A 122 -1.11 -69.20 27.51
C GLY A 122 -0.68 -67.84 28.09
N LYS A 123 -1.16 -67.53 29.30
CA LYS A 123 -0.88 -66.27 30.01
C LYS A 123 0.54 -66.28 30.60
N PRO A 124 1.39 -65.28 30.29
CA PRO A 124 2.69 -65.13 30.92
C PRO A 124 2.61 -64.93 32.44
N THR A 125 3.60 -65.44 33.16
CA THR A 125 3.69 -65.32 34.63
C THR A 125 4.79 -64.37 35.11
N GLU A 126 5.83 -64.15 34.29
CA GLU A 126 6.96 -63.27 34.64
C GLU A 126 6.70 -61.82 34.23
N ILE A 127 7.15 -60.86 35.04
CA ILE A 127 7.05 -59.43 34.76
C ILE A 127 8.36 -58.96 34.16
N LEU A 128 8.31 -58.39 32.96
CA LEU A 128 9.45 -57.79 32.28
C LEU A 128 9.42 -56.29 32.50
N SER A 129 10.43 -55.71 33.16
CA SER A 129 10.57 -54.25 33.29
C SER A 129 11.41 -53.68 32.15
N SER A 130 10.92 -52.61 31.52
CA SER A 130 11.66 -51.87 30.49
C SER A 130 12.85 -51.07 31.05
N SER A 131 13.00 -51.02 32.38
CA SER A 131 14.11 -50.36 33.09
C SER A 131 15.24 -51.31 33.52
N ALA A 132 15.09 -52.62 33.25
CA ALA A 132 16.09 -53.62 33.58
C ALA A 132 17.38 -53.46 32.74
N THR A 133 18.53 -53.83 33.32
CA THR A 133 19.84 -53.75 32.65
C THR A 133 20.00 -54.73 31.50
N ASP A 134 19.31 -55.88 31.56
CA ASP A 134 19.29 -56.89 30.50
C ASP A 134 17.92 -56.94 29.82
N LEU A 135 17.82 -56.30 28.66
CA LEU A 135 16.57 -56.23 27.87
C LEU A 135 16.43 -57.40 26.87
N ASN A 136 16.91 -58.60 27.20
CA ASN A 136 16.77 -59.78 26.33
C ASN A 136 15.42 -60.46 26.54
N MET A 137 14.68 -60.67 25.45
CA MET A 137 13.39 -61.35 25.50
C MET A 137 13.57 -62.84 25.17
N THR A 138 13.74 -63.66 26.20
CA THR A 138 13.94 -65.11 26.07
C THR A 138 12.66 -65.93 26.24
N HIS A 139 11.62 -65.31 26.81
CA HIS A 139 10.31 -65.90 27.07
C HIS A 139 9.23 -64.81 27.04
N SER A 140 7.96 -65.22 26.98
CA SER A 140 6.80 -64.32 27.05
C SER A 140 6.64 -63.72 28.45
N GLY A 141 6.34 -62.42 28.57
CA GLY A 141 6.22 -61.74 29.85
C GLY A 141 5.12 -60.67 29.93
N LEU A 142 4.73 -60.32 31.15
CA LEU A 142 3.79 -59.24 31.47
C LEU A 142 4.54 -57.90 31.60
N VAL A 143 3.83 -56.79 31.38
CA VAL A 143 4.37 -55.44 31.60
C VAL A 143 4.48 -55.13 33.09
N ASN A 144 5.45 -54.29 33.46
CA ASN A 144 5.43 -53.62 34.75
C ASN A 144 4.39 -52.49 34.72
N ASP A 145 3.41 -52.54 35.63
CA ASP A 145 2.28 -51.59 35.63
C ASP A 145 2.73 -50.13 35.75
N THR A 146 3.80 -49.83 36.50
CA THR A 146 4.29 -48.47 36.70
C THR A 146 4.95 -47.93 35.42
N ASP A 147 5.84 -48.73 34.82
CA ASP A 147 6.54 -48.37 33.58
C ASP A 147 5.54 -48.21 32.43
N PHE A 148 4.60 -49.15 32.31
CA PHE A 148 3.52 -49.10 31.33
C PHE A 148 2.62 -47.88 31.52
N TYR A 149 2.21 -47.57 32.76
CA TYR A 149 1.38 -46.41 33.04
C TYR A 149 2.07 -45.10 32.65
N ASN A 150 3.37 -44.97 32.91
CA ASN A 150 4.14 -43.78 32.53
C ASN A 150 4.24 -43.63 31.01
N LEU A 151 4.50 -44.72 30.27
CA LEU A 151 4.52 -44.74 28.80
C LEU A 151 3.14 -44.45 28.21
N TYR A 152 2.09 -45.08 28.74
CA TYR A 152 0.71 -44.86 28.33
C TYR A 152 0.30 -43.40 28.52
N ARG A 153 0.55 -42.84 29.70
CA ARG A 153 0.21 -41.46 30.03
C ARG A 153 1.01 -40.48 29.16
N THR A 154 2.29 -40.75 28.93
CA THR A 154 3.15 -39.98 28.02
C THR A 154 2.58 -39.93 26.60
N ASN A 155 2.24 -41.10 26.01
CA ASN A 155 1.66 -41.19 24.67
C ASN A 155 0.29 -40.53 24.58
N LYS A 156 -0.55 -40.70 25.61
CA LYS A 156 -1.89 -40.11 25.70
C LYS A 156 -1.83 -38.58 25.80
N ASP A 157 -0.95 -38.04 26.63
CA ASP A 157 -0.77 -36.59 26.79
C ASP A 157 -0.15 -35.97 25.54
N PHE A 158 0.80 -36.66 24.89
CA PHE A 158 1.34 -36.23 23.61
C PHE A 158 0.26 -36.20 22.51
N LEU A 159 -0.54 -37.27 22.38
CA LEU A 159 -1.68 -37.31 21.46
C LEU A 159 -2.66 -36.16 21.70
N ARG A 160 -3.00 -35.92 22.97
CA ARG A 160 -3.88 -34.81 23.38
C ARG A 160 -3.28 -33.47 23.00
N SER A 161 -2.00 -33.25 23.28
CA SER A 161 -1.28 -32.02 22.95
C SER A 161 -1.33 -31.75 21.44
N GLU A 162 -0.92 -32.73 20.63
CA GLU A 162 -0.89 -32.62 19.17
C GLU A 162 -2.30 -32.41 18.58
N SER A 163 -3.31 -33.07 19.15
CA SER A 163 -4.72 -32.85 18.80
C SER A 163 -5.18 -31.41 19.08
N VAL A 164 -4.77 -30.82 20.20
CA VAL A 164 -5.03 -29.42 20.53
C VAL A 164 -4.26 -28.49 19.58
N HIS A 165 -2.99 -28.78 19.27
CA HIS A 165 -2.19 -28.05 18.29
C HIS A 165 -2.89 -27.96 16.94
N ALA A 166 -3.35 -29.09 16.44
CA ALA A 166 -3.98 -29.17 15.15
C ALA A 166 -5.36 -28.50 15.09
N ARG A 167 -6.18 -28.59 16.16
CA ARG A 167 -7.44 -27.84 16.24
C ARG A 167 -7.22 -26.33 16.20
N MET A 168 -6.19 -25.82 16.88
CA MET A 168 -5.85 -24.39 16.84
C MET A 168 -5.37 -23.95 15.47
N ALA A 169 -4.50 -24.74 14.83
CA ALA A 169 -4.06 -24.49 13.46
C ALA A 169 -5.24 -24.42 12.48
N LEU A 170 -6.19 -25.36 12.57
CA LEU A 170 -7.40 -25.33 11.76
C LEU A 170 -8.27 -24.10 12.08
N SER A 171 -8.46 -23.80 13.36
CA SER A 171 -9.23 -22.63 13.80
C SER A 171 -8.63 -21.33 13.27
N LEU A 172 -7.30 -21.21 13.26
CA LEU A 172 -6.58 -20.06 12.72
C LEU A 172 -6.88 -19.86 11.23
N VAL A 173 -6.82 -20.93 10.44
CA VAL A 173 -7.20 -20.90 9.03
C VAL A 173 -8.66 -20.46 8.91
N MET A 174 -9.59 -21.09 9.61
CA MET A 174 -11.03 -20.77 9.54
C MET A 174 -11.36 -19.33 9.94
N ILE A 175 -10.67 -18.77 10.94
CA ILE A 175 -10.81 -17.35 11.33
C ILE A 175 -10.32 -16.44 10.19
N SER A 176 -9.28 -16.86 9.48
CA SER A 176 -8.79 -16.12 8.30
C SER A 176 -9.82 -16.13 7.17
N TRP A 177 -10.60 -17.23 7.02
CA TRP A 177 -11.77 -17.29 6.13
C TRP A 177 -12.93 -16.42 6.62
N ALA A 178 -13.12 -16.23 7.93
CA ALA A 178 -14.14 -15.33 8.45
C ALA A 178 -13.87 -13.86 8.10
N LEU A 179 -12.59 -13.44 8.07
CA LEU A 179 -12.19 -12.11 7.58
C LEU A 179 -12.54 -11.92 6.10
N VAL A 180 -12.39 -12.98 5.29
CA VAL A 180 -12.81 -12.99 3.88
C VAL A 180 -14.33 -12.90 3.77
N LEU A 181 -15.09 -13.65 4.57
CA LEU A 181 -16.56 -13.57 4.59
C LEU A 181 -17.04 -12.16 4.95
N PHE A 182 -16.40 -11.49 5.92
CA PHE A 182 -16.70 -10.10 6.22
C PHE A 182 -16.45 -9.19 5.01
N GLY A 183 -15.31 -9.35 4.33
CA GLY A 183 -15.01 -8.61 3.09
C GLY A 183 -16.03 -8.89 1.97
N MET A 184 -16.54 -10.11 1.87
CA MET A 184 -17.60 -10.48 0.93
C MET A 184 -18.92 -9.79 1.28
N CYS A 185 -19.32 -9.81 2.55
CA CYS A 185 -20.52 -9.12 3.01
C CYS A 185 -20.43 -7.62 2.73
N TYR A 186 -19.27 -7.00 3.00
CA TYR A 186 -19.03 -5.60 2.66
C TYR A 186 -19.21 -5.34 1.15
N ASN A 187 -18.56 -6.13 0.30
CA ASN A 187 -18.65 -5.97 -1.15
C ASN A 187 -20.07 -6.18 -1.68
N ILE A 188 -20.82 -7.14 -1.12
CA ILE A 188 -22.23 -7.35 -1.46
C ILE A 188 -23.08 -6.14 -1.04
N ILE A 189 -22.86 -5.62 0.18
CA ILE A 189 -23.60 -4.44 0.67
C ILE A 189 -23.36 -3.24 -0.24
N ASP A 190 -22.10 -2.98 -0.58
CA ASP A 190 -21.66 -1.86 -1.44
C ASP A 190 -22.19 -2.02 -2.87
N LYS A 191 -22.00 -3.19 -3.49
CA LYS A 191 -22.41 -3.47 -4.87
C LYS A 191 -23.91 -3.43 -5.11
N PHE A 192 -24.72 -3.76 -4.10
CA PHE A 192 -26.18 -3.77 -4.21
C PHE A 192 -26.84 -2.54 -3.57
N HIS A 193 -26.06 -1.56 -3.10
CA HIS A 193 -26.53 -0.38 -2.38
C HIS A 193 -27.52 -0.76 -1.24
N LEU A 194 -27.26 -1.89 -0.58
CA LEU A 194 -28.12 -2.38 0.51
C LEU A 194 -27.97 -1.49 1.75
N ASP A 195 -26.83 -0.84 1.89
CA ASP A 195 -26.56 0.21 2.87
C ASP A 195 -27.57 1.36 2.79
N GLU A 196 -27.91 1.86 1.60
CA GLU A 196 -28.89 2.96 1.45
C GLU A 196 -30.33 2.55 1.78
N ARG A 197 -30.65 1.24 1.70
CA ARG A 197 -31.98 0.70 2.03
C ARG A 197 -32.13 0.27 3.49
N PHE A 198 -31.06 -0.20 4.13
CA PHE A 198 -31.12 -0.85 5.44
C PHE A 198 -30.40 -0.07 6.55
N LEU A 199 -29.43 0.80 6.23
CA LEU A 199 -28.71 1.62 7.21
C LEU A 199 -29.16 3.08 7.11
N PRO A 200 -29.35 3.78 8.25
CA PRO A 200 -29.54 5.23 8.22
C PRO A 200 -28.34 5.92 7.56
N THR A 201 -28.60 6.83 6.61
CA THR A 201 -27.56 7.54 5.84
C THR A 201 -26.48 8.17 6.73
N ASN A 202 -26.88 8.73 7.87
CA ASN A 202 -25.96 9.31 8.85
C ASN A 202 -25.00 8.29 9.45
N LEU A 203 -25.48 7.07 9.76
CA LEU A 203 -24.66 5.99 10.29
C LEU A 203 -23.71 5.44 9.22
N TYR A 204 -24.19 5.29 8.00
CA TYR A 204 -23.37 4.84 6.87
C TYR A 204 -22.22 5.82 6.57
N ILE A 205 -22.53 7.12 6.47
CA ILE A 205 -21.53 8.18 6.30
C ILE A 205 -20.56 8.17 7.47
N TRP A 206 -21.03 7.99 8.70
CA TRP A 206 -20.17 7.89 9.87
C TRP A 206 -19.21 6.69 9.78
N ILE A 207 -19.69 5.50 9.41
CA ILE A 207 -18.86 4.31 9.24
C ILE A 207 -17.80 4.54 8.15
N ARG A 208 -18.18 5.12 6.99
CA ARG A 208 -17.23 5.44 5.91
C ARG A 208 -16.19 6.47 6.34
N LYS A 209 -16.64 7.54 6.99
CA LYS A 209 -15.81 8.67 7.41
C LYS A 209 -14.89 8.36 8.59
N TYR A 210 -15.25 7.46 9.49
CA TYR A 210 -14.49 7.24 10.73
C TYR A 210 -13.82 5.87 10.82
N LEU A 211 -14.35 4.84 10.14
CA LEU A 211 -13.90 3.45 10.27
C LEU A 211 -13.27 2.88 8.99
N LEU A 212 -13.91 3.04 7.82
CA LEU A 212 -13.49 2.36 6.59
C LEU A 212 -12.30 3.04 5.89
N TYR A 213 -12.43 4.33 5.57
CA TYR A 213 -11.43 5.05 4.78
C TYR A 213 -10.28 5.73 5.54
N PRO A 214 -10.45 6.19 6.80
CA PRO A 214 -9.38 6.93 7.44
C PRO A 214 -8.10 6.12 7.65
N ALA A 215 -6.98 6.82 7.63
CA ALA A 215 -5.69 6.27 8.00
C ALA A 215 -5.63 5.87 9.48
N LEU A 216 -4.84 4.85 9.82
CA LEU A 216 -4.65 4.41 11.21
C LEU A 216 -4.17 5.54 12.13
N PHE A 217 -3.23 6.36 11.65
CA PHE A 217 -2.67 7.48 12.39
C PHE A 217 -2.89 8.80 11.63
N LYS A 218 -3.74 9.69 12.17
CA LYS A 218 -4.05 11.01 11.59
C LYS A 218 -4.47 10.89 10.11
N GLU A 219 -3.92 11.71 9.23
CA GLU A 219 -4.17 11.77 7.77
C GLU A 219 -3.23 10.85 6.96
N LYS A 220 -2.37 10.06 7.63
CA LYS A 220 -1.24 9.36 6.99
C LYS A 220 -1.61 7.99 6.41
N CYS A 221 -2.47 7.93 5.40
CA CYS A 221 -2.64 6.70 4.60
C CYS A 221 -1.53 6.66 3.54
N SER A 222 -0.95 5.49 3.28
CA SER A 222 0.13 5.35 2.28
C SER A 222 1.38 6.21 2.52
N VAL A 223 1.60 6.67 3.76
CA VAL A 223 2.85 7.30 4.17
C VAL A 223 3.79 6.22 4.69
N PRO A 224 5.06 6.19 4.24
CA PRO A 224 6.01 5.21 4.74
C PRO A 224 6.35 5.48 6.21
N ILE A 225 6.27 4.45 7.03
CA ILE A 225 6.81 4.39 8.39
C ILE A 225 8.33 4.50 8.28
N GLN A 226 8.94 5.46 8.97
CA GLN A 226 10.39 5.66 8.97
C GLN A 226 11.01 5.06 10.23
N LEU A 227 12.08 4.27 10.08
CA LEU A 227 12.89 3.80 11.22
C LEU A 227 13.81 4.90 11.72
N THR A 228 14.46 5.56 10.75
CA THR A 228 15.40 6.66 10.88
C THR A 228 15.20 7.58 9.68
N GLN A 229 15.77 8.80 9.74
CA GLN A 229 15.63 9.79 8.68
C GLN A 229 16.04 9.20 7.31
N GLY A 230 15.11 9.20 6.34
CA GLY A 230 15.37 8.72 4.98
C GLY A 230 15.33 7.19 4.81
N PHE A 231 15.02 6.41 5.85
CA PHE A 231 14.89 4.96 5.80
C PHE A 231 13.45 4.49 6.04
N PRO A 232 12.61 4.43 4.98
CA PRO A 232 11.24 3.94 5.08
C PRO A 232 11.23 2.40 5.20
N ILE A 233 10.47 1.88 6.17
CA ILE A 233 10.32 0.45 6.46
C ILE A 233 9.15 -0.14 5.68
N ASP A 234 7.94 0.43 5.82
CA ASP A 234 6.71 -0.05 5.16
C ASP A 234 5.61 1.02 5.17
N TYR A 235 4.49 0.80 4.48
CA TYR A 235 3.34 1.71 4.49
C TYR A 235 2.33 1.38 5.59
N VAL A 236 1.75 2.42 6.21
CA VAL A 236 0.65 2.27 7.18
C VAL A 236 -0.64 1.83 6.45
N PRO A 237 -1.27 0.70 6.83
CA PRO A 237 -2.55 0.28 6.26
C PRO A 237 -3.73 1.17 6.72
N PRO A 238 -4.87 1.15 6.01
CA PRO A 238 -6.12 1.78 6.45
C PRO A 238 -6.63 1.19 7.79
N ARG A 239 -7.40 1.97 8.56
CA ARG A 239 -7.85 1.59 9.92
C ARG A 239 -8.45 0.20 10.02
N LEU A 240 -9.44 -0.11 9.19
CA LEU A 240 -10.12 -1.41 9.22
C LEU A 240 -9.13 -2.57 8.97
N VAL A 241 -8.23 -2.39 7.99
CA VAL A 241 -7.19 -3.38 7.67
C VAL A 241 -6.25 -3.53 8.86
N SER A 242 -5.86 -2.43 9.51
CA SER A 242 -5.04 -2.46 10.72
C SER A 242 -5.72 -3.17 11.89
N ILE A 243 -7.02 -2.96 12.10
CA ILE A 243 -7.81 -3.65 13.14
C ILE A 243 -7.85 -5.15 12.84
N ALA A 244 -8.13 -5.54 11.60
CA ALA A 244 -8.12 -6.95 11.20
C ALA A 244 -6.75 -7.60 11.42
N ILE A 245 -5.67 -6.92 11.05
CA ILE A 245 -4.30 -7.36 11.33
C ILE A 245 -4.08 -7.48 12.84
N PHE A 246 -4.45 -6.47 13.64
CA PHE A 246 -4.28 -6.51 15.10
C PHE A 246 -5.01 -7.69 15.74
N CYS A 247 -6.27 -7.93 15.37
CA CYS A 247 -7.03 -9.09 15.82
C CYS A 247 -6.32 -10.40 15.42
N TYR A 248 -5.75 -10.47 14.21
CA TYR A 248 -4.97 -11.61 13.77
C TYR A 248 -3.73 -11.87 14.66
N TYR A 249 -2.98 -10.83 15.03
CA TYR A 249 -1.87 -10.93 15.97
C TYR A 249 -2.33 -11.44 17.34
N VAL A 250 -3.40 -10.85 17.89
CA VAL A 250 -3.95 -11.23 19.20
C VAL A 250 -4.34 -12.71 19.22
N ILE A 251 -5.00 -13.21 18.17
CA ILE A 251 -5.42 -14.61 18.09
C ILE A 251 -4.22 -15.56 18.04
N ASN A 252 -3.18 -15.25 17.25
CA ASN A 252 -1.97 -16.08 17.22
C ASN A 252 -1.24 -16.08 18.58
N ILE A 253 -1.15 -14.92 19.25
CA ILE A 253 -0.56 -14.80 20.60
C ILE A 253 -1.35 -15.65 21.61
N ILE A 254 -2.69 -15.54 21.61
CA ILE A 254 -3.55 -16.34 22.49
C ILE A 254 -3.34 -17.83 22.22
N PHE A 255 -3.30 -18.25 20.95
CA PHE A 255 -3.09 -19.66 20.59
C PHE A 255 -1.71 -20.18 21.03
N CYS A 256 -0.68 -19.32 21.02
CA CYS A 256 0.64 -19.66 21.57
C CYS A 256 0.63 -19.77 23.10
N ALA A 257 -0.20 -18.98 23.80
CA ALA A 257 -0.23 -18.85 25.24
C ALA A 257 -1.19 -19.82 25.97
N VAL A 258 -1.93 -20.66 25.24
CA VAL A 258 -2.87 -21.63 25.87
C VAL A 258 -2.10 -22.62 26.77
N PRO A 259 -2.54 -22.83 28.03
CA PRO A 259 -1.80 -23.62 29.00
C PRO A 259 -1.74 -25.12 28.64
N TYR A 260 -0.69 -25.77 29.15
CA TYR A 260 -0.48 -27.21 29.08
C TYR A 260 -0.73 -27.86 30.43
N THR A 261 -1.26 -29.07 30.44
CA THR A 261 -1.25 -29.94 31.62
C THR A 261 0.07 -30.71 31.64
N GLY A 262 0.90 -30.48 32.64
CA GLY A 262 2.18 -31.18 32.83
C GLY A 262 2.05 -32.46 33.63
N PHE A 263 2.93 -33.43 33.34
CA PHE A 263 3.05 -34.70 34.06
C PHE A 263 4.53 -34.88 34.47
N TRP A 264 4.78 -35.23 35.74
CA TRP A 264 6.13 -35.22 36.34
C TRP A 264 6.94 -36.47 36.00
N GLU A 265 6.29 -37.61 35.87
CA GLU A 265 6.88 -38.90 35.48
C GLU A 265 6.85 -39.13 33.94
N PHE A 266 6.99 -38.04 33.16
CA PHE A 266 6.97 -38.11 31.70
C PHE A 266 8.16 -38.90 31.16
N GLU A 267 7.90 -40.00 30.45
CA GLU A 267 8.92 -40.99 30.10
C GLU A 267 10.06 -40.43 29.26
N TRP A 268 9.79 -39.47 28.37
CA TRP A 268 10.83 -38.89 27.51
C TRP A 268 11.76 -37.93 28.26
N TYR A 269 11.28 -37.33 29.36
CA TYR A 269 11.98 -36.31 30.17
C TYR A 269 11.58 -36.44 31.65
N PRO A 270 11.99 -37.52 32.33
CA PRO A 270 11.60 -37.75 33.71
C PRO A 270 12.17 -36.65 34.61
N HIS A 271 11.32 -36.05 35.45
CA HIS A 271 11.68 -34.98 36.39
C HIS A 271 12.28 -33.69 35.77
N ASP A 272 12.18 -33.50 34.44
CA ASP A 272 12.66 -32.30 33.74
C ASP A 272 11.50 -31.54 33.08
N THR A 273 10.82 -30.74 33.89
CA THR A 273 9.71 -29.89 33.44
C THR A 273 10.12 -28.83 32.43
N ALA A 274 11.38 -28.38 32.45
CA ALA A 274 11.86 -27.37 31.52
C ALA A 274 11.95 -27.93 30.09
N SER A 275 12.57 -29.11 29.91
CA SER A 275 12.64 -29.77 28.60
C SER A 275 11.26 -30.15 28.07
N LEU A 276 10.33 -30.51 28.96
CA LEU A 276 8.93 -30.75 28.61
C LEU A 276 8.25 -29.47 28.09
N MET A 277 8.39 -28.35 28.81
CA MET A 277 7.87 -27.05 28.41
C MET A 277 8.42 -26.57 27.06
N TYR A 278 9.74 -26.64 26.85
CA TYR A 278 10.35 -26.27 25.56
C TYR A 278 9.82 -27.11 24.40
N THR A 279 9.52 -28.39 24.64
CA THR A 279 8.93 -29.27 23.62
C THR A 279 7.51 -28.84 23.28
N TYR A 280 6.68 -28.54 24.27
CA TYR A 280 5.29 -28.13 24.04
C TYR A 280 5.18 -26.77 23.36
N VAL A 281 5.94 -25.78 23.85
CA VAL A 281 6.00 -24.45 23.23
C VAL A 281 6.56 -24.55 21.82
N GLY A 282 7.68 -25.27 21.65
CA GLY A 282 8.28 -25.48 20.33
C GLY A 282 7.31 -26.14 19.35
N ASN A 283 6.59 -27.19 19.74
CA ASN A 283 5.61 -27.84 18.86
C ASN A 283 4.45 -26.90 18.49
N ARG A 284 3.93 -26.14 19.46
CA ARG A 284 2.83 -25.18 19.23
C ARG A 284 3.22 -24.13 18.21
N THR A 285 4.34 -23.44 18.43
CA THR A 285 4.77 -22.38 17.52
C THR A 285 5.17 -22.95 16.17
N GLY A 286 5.78 -24.14 16.12
CA GLY A 286 6.06 -24.83 14.86
C GLY A 286 4.80 -25.12 14.05
N ILE A 287 3.78 -25.73 14.66
CA ILE A 287 2.53 -26.10 13.97
C ILE A 287 1.74 -24.87 13.53
N LEU A 288 1.65 -23.84 14.36
CA LEU A 288 1.00 -22.57 13.99
C LEU A 288 1.75 -21.88 12.84
N SER A 289 3.08 -21.90 12.85
CA SER A 289 3.89 -21.38 11.74
C SER A 289 3.59 -22.11 10.44
N PHE A 290 3.51 -23.45 10.46
CA PHE A 290 3.13 -24.26 9.29
C PHE A 290 1.69 -23.97 8.81
N ALA A 291 0.75 -23.71 9.72
CA ALA A 291 -0.62 -23.32 9.39
C ALA A 291 -0.70 -21.93 8.73
N ASN A 292 0.24 -21.04 9.07
CA ASN A 292 0.38 -19.70 8.47
C ASN A 292 0.95 -19.74 7.03
N ILE A 293 1.69 -20.78 6.63
CA ILE A 293 2.30 -20.89 5.28
C ILE A 293 1.28 -20.87 4.12
N PRO A 294 0.19 -21.65 4.12
CA PRO A 294 -0.78 -21.56 3.04
C PRO A 294 -1.47 -20.20 2.99
N ILE A 295 -1.71 -19.57 4.15
CA ILE A 295 -2.35 -18.25 4.26
C ILE A 295 -1.43 -17.15 3.70
N LEU A 296 -0.13 -17.18 4.03
CA LEU A 296 0.81 -16.19 3.52
C LEU A 296 0.99 -16.28 2.00
N LEU A 297 1.00 -17.48 1.43
CA LEU A 297 1.12 -17.69 -0.03
C LEU A 297 -0.16 -17.27 -0.76
N LEU A 298 -1.31 -17.55 -0.17
CA LEU A 298 -2.60 -17.12 -0.68
C LEU A 298 -2.67 -15.59 -0.78
N PHE A 299 -2.27 -14.85 0.26
CA PHE A 299 -2.25 -13.38 0.22
C PHE A 299 -1.15 -12.80 -0.68
N ALA A 300 -0.12 -13.58 -1.04
CA ALA A 300 0.88 -13.19 -2.04
C ALA A 300 0.40 -13.40 -3.49
N SER A 301 -0.58 -14.28 -3.71
CA SER A 301 -1.04 -14.66 -5.05
C SER A 301 -1.81 -13.53 -5.75
N ARG A 302 -1.59 -13.37 -7.06
CA ARG A 302 -2.28 -12.37 -7.90
C ARG A 302 -3.67 -12.87 -8.34
N ASN A 303 -3.82 -14.18 -8.46
CA ASN A 303 -5.05 -14.84 -8.90
C ASN A 303 -5.71 -15.52 -7.70
N ASN A 304 -6.18 -14.69 -6.77
CA ASN A 304 -6.84 -15.16 -5.57
C ASN A 304 -8.37 -15.06 -5.71
N ILE A 305 -9.07 -16.17 -5.50
CA ILE A 305 -10.54 -16.21 -5.49
C ILE A 305 -11.14 -15.24 -4.47
N PHE A 306 -10.44 -14.99 -3.36
CA PHE A 306 -10.88 -14.02 -2.36
C PHE A 306 -10.82 -12.61 -2.84
N GLN A 307 -9.88 -12.26 -3.71
CA GLN A 307 -9.82 -10.93 -4.28
C GLN A 307 -11.07 -10.66 -5.13
N TRP A 308 -11.53 -11.68 -5.86
CA TRP A 308 -12.78 -11.63 -6.62
C TRP A 308 -14.02 -11.54 -5.71
N LEU A 309 -14.04 -12.32 -4.62
CA LEU A 309 -15.19 -12.38 -3.72
C LEU A 309 -15.31 -11.13 -2.82
N THR A 310 -14.21 -10.59 -2.29
CA THR A 310 -14.21 -9.43 -1.39
C THR A 310 -14.10 -8.09 -2.10
N GLY A 311 -13.72 -8.07 -3.37
CA GLY A 311 -13.50 -6.83 -4.12
C GLY A 311 -12.32 -6.00 -3.59
N TRP A 312 -11.53 -6.54 -2.66
CA TRP A 312 -10.37 -5.84 -2.12
C TRP A 312 -9.25 -5.76 -3.16
N SER A 313 -8.47 -4.69 -3.09
CA SER A 313 -7.33 -4.52 -3.98
C SER A 313 -6.20 -5.51 -3.66
N PHE A 314 -5.40 -5.86 -4.67
CA PHE A 314 -4.20 -6.67 -4.48
C PHE A 314 -3.22 -6.02 -3.47
N ALA A 315 -3.19 -4.69 -3.40
CA ALA A 315 -2.42 -3.95 -2.40
C ALA A 315 -2.87 -4.28 -0.96
N THR A 316 -4.18 -4.43 -0.74
CA THR A 316 -4.74 -4.83 0.57
C THR A 316 -4.27 -6.23 0.96
N PHE A 317 -4.25 -7.17 0.02
CA PHE A 317 -3.76 -8.53 0.27
C PHE A 317 -2.26 -8.55 0.57
N GLN A 318 -1.48 -7.70 -0.11
CA GLN A 318 -0.06 -7.54 0.22
C GLN A 318 0.17 -7.03 1.65
N HIS A 319 -0.72 -6.21 2.23
CA HIS A 319 -0.63 -5.86 3.65
C HIS A 319 -0.79 -7.12 4.53
N PHE A 320 -1.81 -7.94 4.27
CA PHE A 320 -2.00 -9.19 5.00
C PHE A 320 -0.81 -10.15 4.84
N HIS A 321 -0.29 -10.34 3.62
CA HIS A 321 0.90 -11.17 3.37
C HIS A 321 2.09 -10.76 4.25
N ARG A 322 2.38 -9.46 4.35
CA ARG A 322 3.49 -8.95 5.17
C ARG A 322 3.29 -9.24 6.65
N HIS A 323 2.09 -9.05 7.18
CA HIS A 323 1.83 -9.28 8.60
C HIS A 323 1.73 -10.75 8.98
N VAL A 324 1.10 -11.58 8.15
CA VAL A 324 1.06 -13.04 8.34
C VAL A 324 2.48 -13.62 8.26
N SER A 325 3.33 -13.12 7.35
CA SER A 325 4.72 -13.58 7.26
C SER A 325 5.56 -13.21 8.50
N ILE A 326 5.37 -12.02 9.10
CA ILE A 326 6.02 -11.66 10.37
C ILE A 326 5.68 -12.67 11.47
N ILE A 327 4.40 -12.99 11.65
CA ILE A 327 3.97 -13.95 12.68
C ILE A 327 4.55 -15.33 12.40
N CYS A 328 4.44 -15.81 11.15
CA CYS A 328 4.97 -17.10 10.73
C CYS A 328 6.49 -17.22 11.03
N ILE A 329 7.26 -16.16 10.74
CA ILE A 329 8.70 -16.09 11.02
C ILE A 329 8.99 -16.08 12.52
N LEU A 330 8.27 -15.29 13.31
CA LEU A 330 8.46 -15.24 14.77
C LEU A 330 8.16 -16.61 15.41
N GLU A 331 7.09 -17.27 14.99
CA GLU A 331 6.73 -18.60 15.45
C GLU A 331 7.78 -19.66 15.07
N ALA A 332 8.28 -19.62 13.84
CA ALA A 332 9.37 -20.49 13.37
C ALA A 332 10.67 -20.23 14.13
N PHE A 333 10.99 -18.97 14.41
CA PHE A 333 12.15 -18.59 15.20
C PHE A 333 12.06 -19.11 16.63
N ILE A 334 10.93 -18.89 17.30
CA ILE A 334 10.68 -19.40 18.67
C ILE A 334 10.74 -20.93 18.70
N HIS A 335 10.18 -21.60 17.68
CA HIS A 335 10.27 -23.06 17.53
C HIS A 335 11.74 -23.52 17.54
N SER A 336 12.56 -22.92 16.68
CA SER A 336 13.98 -23.26 16.53
C SER A 336 14.80 -22.95 17.79
N VAL A 337 14.53 -21.83 18.47
CA VAL A 337 15.19 -21.46 19.74
C VAL A 337 14.83 -22.45 20.85
N CYS A 338 13.56 -22.79 21.03
CA CYS A 338 13.12 -23.73 22.06
C CYS A 338 13.79 -25.10 21.90
N TYR A 339 13.84 -25.61 20.66
CA TYR A 339 14.51 -26.87 20.36
C TYR A 339 16.02 -26.80 20.56
N THR A 340 16.65 -25.69 20.22
CA THR A 340 18.09 -25.48 20.43
C THR A 340 18.44 -25.48 21.92
N ILE A 341 17.72 -24.70 22.74
CA ILE A 341 17.92 -24.63 24.20
C ILE A 341 17.73 -26.02 24.83
N LYS A 342 16.67 -26.73 24.43
CA LYS A 342 16.39 -28.10 24.89
C LYS A 342 17.58 -29.05 24.63
N PHE A 343 18.19 -28.99 23.45
CA PHE A 343 19.29 -29.90 23.12
C PHE A 343 20.61 -29.52 23.80
N ILE A 344 20.81 -28.24 24.14
CA ILE A 344 21.98 -27.76 24.89
C ILE A 344 21.88 -28.15 26.38
N LYS A 345 20.67 -28.15 26.95
CA LYS A 345 20.45 -28.38 28.39
C LYS A 345 20.59 -29.86 28.82
N LYS A 346 20.43 -30.83 27.90
CA LYS A 346 20.71 -32.24 28.18
C LYS A 346 22.21 -32.41 28.45
N PRO A 347 22.60 -33.24 29.43
CA PRO A 347 23.68 -32.96 30.39
C PRO A 347 24.93 -32.35 29.73
N ASN A 348 25.01 -31.02 29.65
CA ASN A 348 26.15 -30.19 29.21
C ASN A 348 27.11 -30.82 28.18
N ASP A 349 26.60 -31.54 27.19
CA ASP A 349 27.43 -32.29 26.26
C ASP A 349 27.32 -31.64 24.88
N ALA A 350 28.25 -30.73 24.58
CA ALA A 350 28.36 -30.11 23.27
C ALA A 350 28.47 -31.17 22.15
N SER A 351 28.97 -32.37 22.46
CA SER A 351 29.03 -33.50 21.54
C SER A 351 27.64 -34.09 21.23
N TYR A 352 26.70 -34.07 22.18
CA TYR A 352 25.31 -34.49 21.96
C TYR A 352 24.57 -33.52 21.03
N TYR A 353 24.73 -32.22 21.25
CA TYR A 353 24.19 -31.22 20.33
C TYR A 353 24.79 -31.37 18.92
N ALA A 354 26.11 -31.56 18.81
CA ALA A 354 26.77 -31.78 17.53
C ALA A 354 26.24 -33.04 16.82
N ALA A 355 25.97 -34.13 17.56
CA ALA A 355 25.37 -35.34 17.01
C ALA A 355 23.93 -35.13 16.53
N ILE A 356 23.13 -34.32 17.24
CA ILE A 356 21.77 -33.99 16.82
C ILE A 356 21.76 -33.03 15.63
N ALA A 357 22.63 -32.02 15.63
CA ALA A 357 22.79 -31.06 14.54
C ALA A 357 23.26 -31.73 13.23
N ALA A 358 23.95 -32.86 13.33
CA ALA A 358 24.33 -33.67 12.17
C ALA A 358 23.13 -34.39 11.50
N HIS A 359 21.99 -34.54 12.18
CA HIS A 359 20.82 -35.17 11.57
C HIS A 359 20.22 -34.30 10.46
N GLY A 360 19.88 -34.94 9.33
CA GLY A 360 19.36 -34.26 8.14
C GLY A 360 18.14 -33.38 8.43
N CYS A 361 17.18 -33.84 9.24
CA CYS A 361 16.00 -33.03 9.59
C CYS A 361 16.35 -31.72 10.30
N PHE A 362 17.38 -31.71 11.15
CA PHE A 362 17.81 -30.50 11.86
C PHE A 362 18.51 -29.54 10.90
N ARG A 363 19.39 -30.03 10.03
CA ARG A 363 20.07 -29.22 9.00
C ARG A 363 19.07 -28.50 8.08
N TRP A 364 18.05 -29.21 7.60
CA TRP A 364 17.01 -28.63 6.74
C TRP A 364 16.10 -27.66 7.50
N GLY A 365 15.78 -27.94 8.77
CA GLY A 365 15.03 -27.02 9.64
C GLY A 365 15.78 -25.71 9.94
N SER A 366 17.09 -25.82 10.22
CA SER A 366 17.96 -24.66 10.42
C SER A 366 18.13 -23.85 9.14
N LEU A 367 18.26 -24.51 7.98
CA LEU A 367 18.31 -23.85 6.68
C LEU A 367 17.01 -23.09 6.39
N ALA A 368 15.85 -23.70 6.65
CA ALA A 368 14.56 -23.06 6.48
C ALA A 368 14.42 -21.82 7.38
N THR A 369 14.72 -21.96 8.68
CA THR A 369 14.65 -20.86 9.65
C THR A 369 15.60 -19.72 9.26
N THR A 370 16.82 -20.05 8.83
CA THR A 370 17.79 -19.05 8.38
C THR A 370 17.29 -18.31 7.15
N ALA A 371 16.79 -19.03 6.14
CA ALA A 371 16.24 -18.41 4.94
C ALA A 371 15.07 -17.47 5.26
N CYS A 372 14.13 -17.88 6.12
CA CYS A 372 12.98 -17.03 6.45
C CYS A 372 13.35 -15.81 7.30
N CYS A 373 14.36 -15.89 8.17
CA CYS A 373 14.86 -14.75 8.94
C CYS A 373 15.63 -13.74 8.07
N ILE A 374 16.24 -14.17 6.95
CA ILE A 374 16.95 -13.29 6.02
C ILE A 374 16.00 -12.53 5.10
N ILE A 375 14.86 -13.12 4.73
CA ILE A 375 13.87 -12.51 3.81
C ILE A 375 13.49 -11.06 4.21
N PRO A 376 13.12 -10.76 5.47
CA PRO A 376 12.75 -9.40 5.88
C PRO A 376 13.85 -8.35 5.64
N ALA A 377 15.13 -8.72 5.81
CA ALA A 377 16.25 -7.80 5.63
C ALA A 377 16.36 -7.29 4.18
N PHE A 378 16.02 -8.13 3.20
CA PHE A 378 15.99 -7.76 1.78
C PHE A 378 14.64 -7.23 1.29
N ALA A 379 13.58 -7.34 2.10
CA ALA A 379 12.22 -6.95 1.76
C ALA A 379 11.81 -5.55 2.27
N VAL A 380 12.74 -4.80 2.89
CA VAL A 380 12.48 -3.45 3.39
C VAL A 380 12.08 -2.48 2.27
N LEU A 381 11.20 -1.53 2.57
CA LEU A 381 10.62 -0.63 1.57
C LEU A 381 11.67 0.17 0.79
N LYS A 382 12.77 0.61 1.43
CA LYS A 382 13.87 1.27 0.71
C LYS A 382 14.41 0.43 -0.45
N ILE A 383 14.74 -0.84 -0.22
CA ILE A 383 15.27 -1.74 -1.26
C ILE A 383 14.22 -2.00 -2.33
N ARG A 384 12.95 -2.21 -1.95
CA ARG A 384 11.86 -2.42 -2.92
C ARG A 384 11.65 -1.21 -3.84
N LEU A 385 11.89 0.01 -3.35
CA LEU A 385 11.75 1.24 -4.14
C LEU A 385 12.99 1.53 -4.99
N THR A 386 14.20 1.25 -4.49
CA THR A 386 15.44 1.56 -5.22
C THR A 386 15.83 0.46 -6.21
N SER A 387 15.53 -0.80 -5.88
CA SER A 387 16.04 -1.98 -6.58
C SER A 387 15.02 -3.14 -6.50
N TYR A 388 13.85 -2.93 -7.12
CA TYR A 388 12.73 -3.88 -7.09
C TYR A 388 13.13 -5.27 -7.63
N GLU A 389 13.88 -5.33 -8.72
CA GLU A 389 14.26 -6.60 -9.35
C GLU A 389 15.21 -7.42 -8.47
N PHE A 390 16.13 -6.75 -7.78
CA PHE A 390 17.02 -7.40 -6.81
C PHE A 390 16.22 -8.00 -5.66
N PHE A 391 15.32 -7.21 -5.07
CA PHE A 391 14.38 -7.69 -4.06
C PHE A 391 13.61 -8.92 -4.56
N PHE A 392 12.98 -8.83 -5.73
CA PHE A 392 12.13 -9.89 -6.28
C PHE A 392 12.88 -11.21 -6.45
N VAL A 393 14.07 -11.19 -7.04
CA VAL A 393 14.89 -12.40 -7.27
C VAL A 393 15.34 -13.01 -5.94
N VAL A 394 15.91 -12.20 -5.04
CA VAL A 394 16.39 -12.69 -3.74
C VAL A 394 15.23 -13.26 -2.91
N HIS A 395 14.08 -12.59 -2.92
CA HIS A 395 12.89 -13.01 -2.19
C HIS A 395 12.38 -14.37 -2.69
N TYR A 396 12.24 -14.57 -4.00
CA TYR A 396 11.79 -15.85 -4.57
C TYR A 396 12.77 -16.99 -4.29
N LEU A 397 14.08 -16.75 -4.44
CA LEU A 397 15.09 -17.77 -4.17
C LEU A 397 15.06 -18.21 -2.70
N LEU A 398 15.04 -17.26 -1.76
CA LEU A 398 14.95 -17.56 -0.33
C LEU A 398 13.63 -18.22 0.05
N ALA A 399 12.51 -17.81 -0.56
CA ALA A 399 11.20 -18.43 -0.33
C ALA A 399 11.17 -19.90 -0.81
N ILE A 400 11.79 -20.20 -1.96
CA ILE A 400 11.94 -21.59 -2.45
C ILE A 400 12.79 -22.40 -1.47
N VAL A 401 13.94 -21.87 -1.03
CA VAL A 401 14.79 -22.55 -0.03
C VAL A 401 14.03 -22.79 1.27
N PHE A 402 13.25 -21.81 1.73
CA PHE A 402 12.41 -21.95 2.92
C PHE A 402 11.39 -23.10 2.76
N LEU A 403 10.61 -23.10 1.67
CA LEU A 403 9.58 -24.12 1.44
C LEU A 403 10.17 -25.52 1.25
N ILE A 404 11.29 -25.65 0.53
CA ILE A 404 12.02 -26.92 0.36
C ILE A 404 12.59 -27.37 1.71
N GLY A 405 13.18 -26.45 2.48
CA GLY A 405 13.70 -26.73 3.81
C GLY A 405 12.63 -27.25 4.77
N CYS A 406 11.45 -26.61 4.78
CA CYS A 406 10.29 -27.09 5.54
C CYS A 406 9.84 -28.50 5.09
N ALA A 407 9.82 -28.77 3.78
CA ALA A 407 9.45 -30.09 3.25
C ALA A 407 10.42 -31.18 3.72
N TYR A 408 11.72 -31.00 3.49
CA TYR A 408 12.71 -31.99 3.91
C TYR A 408 12.80 -32.11 5.43
N HIS A 409 12.60 -31.01 6.18
CA HIS A 409 12.54 -31.04 7.63
C HIS A 409 11.44 -32.01 8.11
N ILE A 410 10.22 -31.89 7.58
CA ILE A 410 9.08 -32.75 7.96
C ILE A 410 9.20 -34.17 7.40
N ILE A 411 9.60 -34.33 6.13
CA ILE A 411 9.72 -35.64 5.49
C ILE A 411 10.80 -36.48 6.18
N LEU A 412 11.97 -35.91 6.50
CA LEU A 412 13.04 -36.63 7.17
C LEU A 412 12.75 -36.87 8.66
N ARG A 413 11.93 -36.02 9.30
CA ARG A 413 11.56 -36.17 10.70
C ARG A 413 10.47 -37.21 10.91
N TYR A 414 9.42 -37.17 10.09
CA TYR A 414 8.20 -37.93 10.30
C TYR A 414 7.95 -38.99 9.21
N HIS A 415 8.78 -39.08 8.17
CA HIS A 415 8.63 -40.04 7.06
C HIS A 415 7.22 -40.01 6.45
N SER A 416 6.68 -38.80 6.25
CA SER A 416 5.30 -38.55 5.77
C SER A 416 4.19 -39.12 6.66
N LYS A 417 4.50 -39.51 7.90
CA LYS A 417 3.51 -39.92 8.89
C LYS A 417 2.87 -38.67 9.53
N TRP A 418 1.68 -38.85 10.10
CA TRP A 418 0.96 -37.85 10.92
C TRP A 418 0.47 -36.60 10.17
N GLY A 419 0.73 -36.51 8.87
CA GLY A 419 0.05 -35.59 7.96
C GLY A 419 0.65 -34.18 7.85
N TYR A 420 1.66 -33.79 8.62
CA TYR A 420 2.22 -32.42 8.59
C TYR A 420 2.56 -31.91 7.17
N CYS A 421 2.90 -32.81 6.23
CA CYS A 421 3.13 -32.50 4.82
C CYS A 421 1.93 -31.84 4.10
N TYR A 422 0.69 -32.08 4.55
CA TYR A 422 -0.51 -31.54 3.89
C TYR A 422 -0.57 -30.01 3.92
N TRP A 423 -0.04 -29.37 4.96
CA TRP A 423 0.07 -27.90 5.02
C TRP A 423 0.93 -27.35 3.86
N LEU A 424 2.02 -28.05 3.55
CA LEU A 424 2.89 -27.71 2.42
C LEU A 424 2.23 -28.07 1.08
N TYR A 425 1.50 -29.17 0.99
CA TYR A 425 0.76 -29.50 -0.24
C TYR A 425 -0.31 -28.47 -0.57
N CYS A 426 -1.07 -28.00 0.43
CA CYS A 426 -2.00 -26.88 0.25
C CYS A 426 -1.27 -25.62 -0.23
N SER A 427 -0.10 -25.33 0.36
CA SER A 427 0.75 -24.21 -0.02
C SER A 427 1.22 -24.30 -1.47
N TYR A 428 1.69 -25.47 -1.91
CA TYR A 428 2.11 -25.73 -3.29
C TYR A 428 0.94 -25.68 -4.27
N ALA A 429 -0.24 -26.16 -3.87
CA ALA A 429 -1.45 -26.10 -4.69
C ALA A 429 -1.88 -24.64 -4.93
N VAL A 430 -1.90 -23.81 -3.88
CA VAL A 430 -2.21 -22.37 -4.01
C VAL A 430 -1.21 -21.68 -4.93
N TRP A 431 0.09 -21.93 -4.72
CA TRP A 431 1.12 -21.28 -5.51
C TRP A 431 1.13 -21.76 -6.98
N GLY A 432 0.99 -23.07 -7.19
CA GLY A 432 0.89 -23.67 -8.51
C GLY A 432 -0.35 -23.23 -9.29
N PHE A 433 -1.49 -23.07 -8.61
CA PHE A 433 -2.71 -22.53 -9.20
C PHE A 433 -2.51 -21.09 -9.69
N ASP A 434 -1.89 -20.21 -8.88
CA ASP A 434 -1.61 -18.84 -9.30
C ASP A 434 -0.75 -18.80 -10.58
N TRP A 435 0.33 -19.59 -10.62
CA TRP A 435 1.19 -19.69 -11.80
C TRP A 435 0.45 -20.24 -13.02
N PHE A 436 -0.36 -21.29 -12.83
CA PHE A 436 -1.14 -21.90 -13.90
C PHE A 436 -2.13 -20.89 -14.50
N VAL A 437 -2.88 -20.15 -13.68
CA VAL A 437 -3.82 -19.13 -14.15
C VAL A 437 -3.10 -17.99 -14.87
N ARG A 438 -1.92 -17.58 -14.40
CA ARG A 438 -1.10 -16.55 -15.08
C ARG A 438 -0.67 -16.99 -16.48
N ILE A 439 -0.20 -18.22 -16.62
CA ILE A 439 0.14 -18.81 -17.92
C ILE A 439 -1.09 -18.84 -18.81
N LEU A 440 -2.24 -19.31 -18.30
CA LEU A 440 -3.48 -19.34 -19.06
C LEU A 440 -3.92 -17.94 -19.52
N ARG A 441 -3.83 -16.90 -18.68
CA ARG A 441 -4.15 -15.52 -19.06
C ARG A 441 -3.24 -15.00 -20.17
N CYS A 442 -1.93 -15.25 -20.06
CA CYS A 442 -0.97 -14.91 -21.12
C CYS A 442 -1.30 -15.62 -22.43
N CYS A 443 -1.59 -16.93 -22.36
CA CYS A 443 -1.99 -17.73 -23.52
C CYS A 443 -3.31 -17.23 -24.13
N TYR A 444 -4.29 -16.87 -23.30
CA TYR A 444 -5.56 -16.33 -23.73
C TYR A 444 -5.36 -15.00 -24.48
N LEU A 445 -4.62 -14.05 -23.90
CA LEU A 445 -4.36 -12.76 -24.56
C LEU A 445 -3.59 -12.92 -25.87
N LYS A 446 -2.64 -13.84 -25.93
CA LYS A 446 -1.85 -14.11 -27.15
C LYS A 446 -2.64 -14.85 -28.23
N PHE A 447 -3.19 -16.01 -27.90
CA PHE A 447 -3.74 -16.96 -28.89
C PHE A 447 -5.23 -16.73 -29.15
N VAL A 448 -6.00 -16.27 -28.16
CA VAL A 448 -7.45 -16.04 -28.32
C VAL A 448 -7.71 -14.58 -28.69
N LYS A 449 -7.07 -13.63 -28.00
CA LYS A 449 -7.27 -12.19 -28.25
C LYS A 449 -6.33 -11.61 -29.31
N GLY A 450 -5.27 -12.32 -29.69
CA GLY A 450 -4.43 -11.93 -30.81
C GLY A 450 -3.45 -10.80 -30.52
N TYR A 451 -3.13 -10.52 -29.25
CA TYR A 451 -2.12 -9.52 -28.90
C TYR A 451 -0.71 -9.95 -29.33
N GLY A 452 -0.01 -9.03 -30.00
CA GLY A 452 1.37 -9.25 -30.43
C GLY A 452 2.37 -9.41 -29.26
N CYS A 453 3.43 -10.20 -29.45
CA CYS A 453 4.54 -10.32 -28.49
C CYS A 453 5.61 -9.23 -28.66
N LYS A 454 5.29 -8.17 -29.41
CA LYS A 454 6.15 -7.01 -29.67
C LYS A 454 5.35 -5.77 -29.28
N ALA A 455 5.95 -4.93 -28.45
CA ALA A 455 5.41 -3.64 -28.08
C ALA A 455 6.25 -2.53 -28.69
N THR A 456 5.61 -1.51 -29.25
CA THR A 456 6.27 -0.31 -29.76
C THR A 456 6.41 0.70 -28.63
N VAL A 457 7.62 1.24 -28.44
CA VAL A 457 7.92 2.21 -27.38
C VAL A 457 8.37 3.54 -27.98
N GLU A 458 7.76 4.62 -27.51
CA GLU A 458 7.98 6.00 -27.97
C GLU A 458 8.26 6.93 -26.77
N LEU A 459 9.09 7.95 -26.96
CA LEU A 459 9.28 9.00 -25.95
C LEU A 459 8.14 10.03 -26.06
N ILE A 460 7.56 10.42 -24.92
CA ILE A 460 6.56 11.48 -24.85
C ILE A 460 7.15 12.76 -24.28
N ASP A 461 7.86 12.66 -23.15
CA ASP A 461 8.44 13.81 -22.48
C ASP A 461 9.80 13.47 -21.88
N LEU A 462 10.80 14.28 -22.20
CA LEU A 462 12.18 14.08 -21.78
C LEU A 462 12.37 14.43 -20.31
N ASP A 463 11.73 15.51 -19.83
CA ASP A 463 11.92 16.05 -18.49
C ASP A 463 11.33 15.14 -17.42
N SER A 464 10.11 14.62 -17.63
CA SER A 464 9.50 13.64 -16.74
C SER A 464 9.95 12.20 -17.00
N LYS A 465 10.74 11.96 -18.07
CA LYS A 465 11.11 10.64 -18.61
C LYS A 465 9.90 9.74 -18.84
N THR A 466 8.86 10.27 -19.49
CA THR A 466 7.62 9.53 -19.76
C THR A 466 7.69 8.87 -21.13
N ILE A 467 7.45 7.56 -21.18
CA ILE A 467 7.38 6.75 -22.39
C ILE A 467 5.97 6.25 -22.64
N LYS A 468 5.64 6.00 -23.92
CA LYS A 468 4.41 5.38 -24.37
C LYS A 468 4.72 3.98 -24.88
N ILE A 469 4.03 2.97 -24.38
CA ILE A 469 4.15 1.57 -24.81
C ILE A 469 2.84 1.15 -25.49
N THR A 470 2.91 0.71 -26.73
CA THR A 470 1.75 0.35 -27.55
C THR A 470 1.77 -1.14 -27.92
N TYR A 471 0.67 -1.83 -27.68
CA TYR A 471 0.42 -3.20 -28.13
C TYR A 471 -0.64 -3.20 -29.24
N GLN A 472 -0.36 -3.93 -30.30
CA GLN A 472 -1.30 -4.14 -31.40
C GLN A 472 -2.08 -5.45 -31.21
N THR A 473 -3.37 -5.43 -31.56
CA THR A 473 -4.23 -6.60 -31.58
C THR A 473 -4.94 -6.75 -32.92
N LYS A 474 -5.16 -7.99 -33.31
CA LYS A 474 -5.89 -8.36 -34.53
C LYS A 474 -7.41 -8.44 -34.34
N ASN A 475 -7.89 -8.44 -33.09
CA ASN A 475 -9.31 -8.57 -32.76
C ASN A 475 -9.89 -7.25 -32.19
N ASP A 476 -10.97 -6.76 -32.81
CA ASP A 476 -11.55 -5.42 -32.52
C ASP A 476 -12.50 -5.35 -31.32
N ASN A 477 -13.02 -6.50 -30.86
CA ASN A 477 -14.06 -6.58 -29.83
C ASN A 477 -13.52 -6.58 -28.39
N ASP A 478 -12.20 -6.43 -28.15
CA ASP A 478 -11.62 -6.65 -26.81
C ASP A 478 -11.37 -5.37 -26.00
N CYS A 479 -11.49 -4.21 -26.62
CA CYS A 479 -11.16 -2.93 -25.99
C CYS A 479 -12.28 -2.37 -25.06
N GLN A 480 -13.45 -3.00 -25.02
CA GLN A 480 -14.65 -2.47 -24.32
C GLN A 480 -14.59 -2.50 -22.78
N HIS A 481 -13.54 -3.07 -22.16
CA HIS A 481 -13.53 -3.33 -20.70
C HIS A 481 -12.17 -3.02 -20.02
N CYS A 482 -11.56 -1.88 -20.33
CA CYS A 482 -10.21 -1.53 -19.84
C CYS A 482 -10.16 -0.46 -18.73
N VAL A 483 -11.30 0.11 -18.31
CA VAL A 483 -11.33 1.20 -17.32
C VAL A 483 -10.82 0.73 -15.97
N GLY A 484 -9.82 1.42 -15.43
CA GLY A 484 -9.22 1.10 -14.12
C GLY A 484 -8.40 -0.20 -14.11
N ASN A 485 -8.31 -0.91 -15.23
CA ASN A 485 -7.58 -2.16 -15.34
C ASN A 485 -6.09 -1.93 -15.56
N TYR A 486 -5.29 -2.73 -14.89
CA TYR A 486 -3.85 -2.79 -15.06
C TYR A 486 -3.42 -4.19 -15.52
N TYR A 487 -2.28 -4.23 -16.20
CA TYR A 487 -1.72 -5.43 -16.79
C TYR A 487 -0.26 -5.56 -16.35
N TYR A 488 0.19 -6.79 -16.20
CA TYR A 488 1.60 -7.07 -15.98
C TYR A 488 2.29 -7.27 -17.33
N LEU A 489 3.32 -6.47 -17.59
CA LEU A 489 4.14 -6.57 -18.79
C LEU A 489 5.42 -7.34 -18.45
N TYR A 490 5.66 -8.43 -19.17
CA TYR A 490 6.88 -9.23 -19.09
C TYR A 490 7.87 -8.79 -20.14
N PHE A 491 9.10 -8.45 -19.75
CA PHE A 491 10.15 -8.06 -20.69
C PHE A 491 11.16 -9.20 -20.87
N PHE A 492 11.38 -9.63 -22.12
CA PHE A 492 12.27 -10.76 -22.44
C PHE A 492 13.64 -10.34 -22.95
N THR A 493 13.80 -9.09 -23.38
CA THR A 493 15.05 -8.57 -23.94
C THR A 493 15.89 -7.79 -22.93
N LEU A 494 15.41 -7.67 -21.69
CA LEU A 494 16.02 -6.86 -20.64
C LEU A 494 16.33 -7.73 -19.43
N PHE A 495 17.59 -7.73 -18.97
CA PHE A 495 17.97 -8.41 -17.74
C PHE A 495 17.49 -7.60 -16.51
N PRO A 496 16.94 -8.23 -15.46
CA PRO A 496 16.69 -9.67 -15.36
C PRO A 496 15.46 -10.09 -16.18
N PHE A 497 15.66 -11.17 -16.94
CA PHE A 497 14.64 -11.75 -17.82
C PHE A 497 13.42 -12.19 -17.01
N PHE A 498 12.24 -12.16 -17.63
CA PHE A 498 10.96 -12.58 -17.02
C PHE A 498 10.49 -11.72 -15.83
N THR A 499 11.04 -10.52 -15.65
CA THR A 499 10.46 -9.58 -14.70
C THR A 499 9.15 -9.02 -15.24
N SER A 500 8.14 -9.00 -14.36
CA SER A 500 6.79 -8.50 -14.67
C SER A 500 6.53 -7.21 -13.89
N HIS A 501 6.08 -6.16 -14.58
CA HIS A 501 5.75 -4.88 -13.95
C HIS A 501 4.30 -4.48 -14.24
N PRO A 502 3.53 -4.02 -13.23
CA PRO A 502 2.14 -3.60 -13.43
C PRO A 502 2.09 -2.21 -14.07
N PHE A 503 1.29 -2.08 -15.14
CA PHE A 503 0.98 -0.80 -15.77
C PHE A 503 -0.52 -0.71 -16.06
N THR A 504 -1.11 0.43 -15.74
CA THR A 504 -2.53 0.70 -16.01
C THR A 504 -2.70 1.02 -17.49
N VAL A 505 -3.73 0.45 -18.13
CA VAL A 505 -4.09 0.85 -19.51
C VAL A 505 -4.59 2.28 -19.48
N SER A 506 -4.06 3.09 -20.40
CA SER A 506 -4.44 4.49 -20.54
C SER A 506 -5.37 4.75 -21.72
N GLU A 507 -5.19 4.07 -22.85
CA GLU A 507 -6.05 4.25 -24.02
C GLU A 507 -6.26 2.92 -24.74
N TRP A 508 -7.40 2.81 -25.43
CA TRP A 508 -7.68 1.76 -26.40
C TRP A 508 -8.15 2.33 -27.74
N LYS A 509 -7.98 1.63 -28.85
CA LYS A 509 -8.54 2.03 -30.17
C LYS A 509 -9.34 0.90 -30.79
N HIS A 510 -10.48 1.26 -31.39
CA HIS A 510 -11.32 0.38 -32.20
C HIS A 510 -11.11 0.67 -33.69
N LYS A 511 -11.23 -0.34 -34.54
CA LYS A 511 -11.07 -0.21 -36.00
C LYS A 511 -12.15 0.63 -36.71
N TYR A 512 -13.29 0.89 -36.07
CA TYR A 512 -14.47 1.55 -36.67
C TYR A 512 -14.65 3.04 -36.31
N SER A 513 -13.75 3.67 -35.56
CA SER A 513 -13.92 5.08 -35.14
C SER A 513 -13.68 6.13 -36.25
N ASP A 514 -13.16 5.73 -37.42
CA ASP A 514 -12.85 6.67 -38.53
C ASP A 514 -14.03 6.93 -39.51
N ILE A 515 -15.24 6.38 -39.25
CA ILE A 515 -16.41 6.55 -40.15
C ILE A 515 -17.10 7.91 -40.00
N SER A 516 -16.71 8.77 -39.05
CA SER A 516 -17.24 10.14 -38.96
C SER A 516 -16.79 11.06 -40.11
N ASN A 517 -15.74 10.69 -40.86
CA ASN A 517 -15.24 11.47 -41.99
C ASN A 517 -15.84 11.06 -43.36
N LEU A 518 -16.79 10.11 -43.41
CA LEU A 518 -17.39 9.64 -44.67
C LEU A 518 -18.88 10.01 -44.86
N LYS A 519 -19.49 10.74 -43.91
CA LYS A 519 -20.89 11.18 -44.02
C LYS A 519 -21.10 12.65 -44.38
N HIS A 520 -20.04 13.44 -44.56
CA HIS A 520 -20.21 14.87 -44.87
C HIS A 520 -20.18 15.27 -46.35
N ASP A 521 -20.05 14.31 -47.27
CA ASP A 521 -19.86 14.60 -48.71
C ASP A 521 -20.92 13.97 -49.65
N LYS A 522 -22.08 13.56 -49.13
CA LYS A 522 -23.14 12.95 -49.96
C LYS A 522 -24.58 13.40 -49.69
N ASP A 523 -24.78 14.60 -49.15
CA ASP A 523 -26.13 15.20 -49.07
C ASP A 523 -26.20 16.54 -49.83
N VAL A 524 -25.86 16.52 -51.12
CA VAL A 524 -26.45 17.42 -52.12
C VAL A 524 -26.63 16.63 -53.42
N ALA A 525 -27.71 15.83 -53.50
CA ALA A 525 -28.46 15.61 -54.75
C ALA A 525 -29.61 14.61 -54.54
N VAL A 526 -30.82 15.16 -54.61
CA VAL A 526 -31.96 14.58 -55.34
C VAL A 526 -32.69 13.38 -54.71
N THR A 527 -33.75 13.74 -53.99
CA THR A 527 -35.10 13.15 -54.02
C THR A 527 -35.35 12.01 -55.02
N SER A 528 -35.83 10.85 -54.56
CA SER A 528 -37.15 10.31 -54.91
C SER A 528 -37.34 8.84 -54.49
N ASN A 529 -38.54 8.58 -53.97
CA ASN A 529 -39.28 7.31 -53.97
C ASN A 529 -38.92 6.22 -52.95
N MET A 530 -39.72 6.23 -51.88
CA MET A 530 -40.24 5.04 -51.20
C MET A 530 -40.71 3.97 -52.19
N ALA A 531 -40.32 2.72 -51.96
CA ALA A 531 -41.21 1.57 -52.11
C ALA A 531 -40.73 0.39 -51.25
N VAL A 532 -41.70 -0.12 -50.51
CA VAL A 532 -41.72 -1.27 -49.61
C VAL A 532 -41.58 -2.59 -50.38
N SER A 533 -40.85 -3.59 -49.85
CA SER A 533 -41.41 -4.93 -49.65
C SER A 533 -40.46 -5.95 -49.00
N ASN A 534 -41.00 -6.50 -47.92
CA ASN A 534 -40.68 -7.67 -47.09
C ASN A 534 -40.13 -8.95 -47.74
N SER A 535 -39.73 -9.82 -46.79
CA SER A 535 -39.80 -11.30 -46.78
C SER A 535 -38.50 -12.00 -47.19
N SER A 536 -38.05 -13.12 -46.62
CA SER A 536 -38.41 -13.95 -45.46
C SER A 536 -37.50 -15.19 -45.54
N THR A 537 -37.11 -15.78 -44.39
CA THR A 537 -36.83 -17.24 -44.19
C THR A 537 -35.67 -17.88 -45.01
N LYS A 538 -34.96 -18.95 -44.63
CA LYS A 538 -34.69 -19.78 -43.44
C LYS A 538 -33.64 -20.83 -43.91
N ASP A 539 -32.95 -21.44 -42.95
CA ASP A 539 -32.35 -22.79 -42.95
C ASP A 539 -31.11 -23.05 -43.85
N GLU A 540 -29.95 -23.34 -43.23
CA GLU A 540 -29.32 -24.68 -43.03
C GLU A 540 -28.97 -25.34 -44.37
N SER A 541 -27.75 -25.77 -44.73
CA SER A 541 -26.61 -26.43 -44.08
C SER A 541 -25.96 -27.18 -45.26
N ASP A 542 -24.63 -27.27 -45.42
CA ASP A 542 -23.98 -28.55 -45.74
C ASP A 542 -22.47 -28.50 -45.99
N TYR A 543 -21.92 -29.68 -45.76
CA TYR A 543 -20.55 -30.11 -45.60
C TYR A 543 -19.70 -30.24 -46.89
N ALA A 544 -18.39 -30.09 -46.65
CA ALA A 544 -17.28 -30.95 -47.09
C ALA A 544 -16.67 -30.88 -48.51
N ASN A 545 -15.33 -30.81 -48.45
CA ASN A 545 -14.29 -31.54 -49.19
C ASN A 545 -14.05 -31.26 -50.68
N GLY A 546 -12.77 -31.05 -51.00
CA GLY A 546 -12.24 -31.17 -52.37
C GLY A 546 -10.76 -30.85 -52.45
N MET A 547 -9.96 -31.86 -52.79
CA MET A 547 -8.49 -31.94 -52.81
C MET A 547 -7.93 -31.64 -54.22
N ASN A 548 -6.59 -31.46 -54.29
CA ASN A 548 -5.66 -31.67 -55.43
C ASN A 548 -5.43 -30.49 -56.41
N LYS A 549 -4.18 -30.00 -56.52
CA LYS A 549 -3.11 -30.27 -57.55
C LYS A 549 -3.38 -29.50 -58.86
N GLU A 550 -2.46 -28.98 -59.64
CA GLU A 550 -0.99 -28.96 -59.78
C GLU A 550 -0.66 -27.88 -60.85
N ASP A 551 0.64 -27.62 -61.06
CA ASP A 551 1.27 -27.14 -62.30
C ASP A 551 1.50 -25.63 -62.62
N ASP A 552 2.78 -25.27 -62.43
CA ASP A 552 3.79 -24.89 -63.44
C ASP A 552 3.67 -23.58 -64.26
N HIS A 553 4.66 -22.68 -64.08
CA HIS A 553 5.65 -22.34 -65.13
C HIS A 553 6.67 -21.25 -64.69
N THR A 554 7.94 -21.65 -64.76
CA THR A 554 9.20 -20.95 -65.04
C THR A 554 9.19 -19.51 -65.62
N THR A 555 10.00 -18.60 -65.04
CA THR A 555 11.24 -18.04 -65.68
C THR A 555 12.05 -17.15 -64.71
N MET A 556 13.38 -17.29 -64.75
CA MET A 556 14.37 -16.55 -63.95
C MET A 556 15.04 -15.40 -64.74
N ARG A 557 15.41 -14.36 -63.97
CA ARG A 557 16.55 -13.42 -64.12
C ARG A 557 16.54 -12.36 -65.23
N ASN A 558 16.58 -11.08 -64.81
CA ASN A 558 17.85 -10.34 -64.77
C ASN A 558 17.77 -9.08 -63.89
N THR A 559 18.90 -8.80 -63.24
CA THR A 559 19.26 -7.66 -62.40
C THR A 559 19.42 -6.37 -63.20
N GLU A 560 18.95 -5.23 -62.67
CA GLU A 560 19.77 -4.02 -62.50
C GLU A 560 19.06 -2.95 -61.69
N SER A 561 19.88 -2.15 -61.02
CA SER A 561 19.59 -1.21 -59.95
C SER A 561 18.83 0.05 -60.37
N ALA A 562 17.79 0.41 -59.61
CA ALA A 562 17.37 1.80 -59.45
C ALA A 562 16.72 1.97 -58.06
N SER A 563 17.31 2.84 -57.24
CA SER A 563 16.83 3.26 -55.93
C SER A 563 15.52 4.05 -56.04
N PRO A 564 14.47 3.73 -55.25
CA PRO A 564 13.35 4.64 -55.07
C PRO A 564 13.36 5.28 -53.68
N SER A 565 13.14 6.58 -53.70
CA SER A 565 12.71 7.44 -52.61
C SER A 565 11.59 6.82 -51.76
N PRO A 566 11.54 7.08 -50.44
CA PRO A 566 10.49 6.52 -49.60
C PRO A 566 9.16 7.24 -49.86
N GLN A 567 8.25 6.55 -50.55
CA GLN A 567 6.82 6.86 -50.43
C GLN A 567 6.32 6.49 -49.02
N PRO A 568 5.36 7.26 -48.47
CA PRO A 568 4.85 7.06 -47.12
C PRO A 568 4.14 5.72 -47.02
N SER A 569 4.62 4.86 -46.12
CA SER A 569 4.03 3.56 -45.83
C SER A 569 2.58 3.69 -45.38
N SER A 570 1.70 3.00 -46.09
CA SER A 570 0.31 2.69 -45.77
C SER A 570 0.09 2.43 -44.26
N ILE A 571 -0.76 3.26 -43.64
CA ILE A 571 -1.19 3.11 -42.25
C ILE A 571 -2.15 1.91 -42.17
N SER A 572 -1.72 0.81 -41.54
CA SER A 572 -2.58 -0.33 -41.23
C SER A 572 -3.40 -0.03 -39.96
N SER A 573 -4.73 0.02 -40.09
CA SER A 573 -5.71 0.27 -39.02
C SER A 573 -5.94 -0.98 -38.15
N GLU A 574 -5.03 -1.25 -37.22
CA GLU A 574 -5.17 -2.29 -36.19
C GLU A 574 -5.62 -1.67 -34.85
N SER A 575 -6.41 -2.42 -34.07
CA SER A 575 -6.81 -2.05 -32.71
C SER A 575 -5.59 -2.06 -31.76
N GLN A 576 -5.55 -1.14 -30.78
CA GLN A 576 -4.35 -0.87 -29.96
C GLN A 576 -4.67 -0.73 -28.48
N LEU A 577 -3.76 -1.19 -27.62
CA LEU A 577 -3.68 -0.86 -26.19
C LEU A 577 -2.46 0.01 -25.91
N VAL A 578 -2.66 1.10 -25.19
CA VAL A 578 -1.61 2.09 -24.91
C VAL A 578 -1.39 2.23 -23.41
N PHE A 579 -0.12 2.23 -23.01
CA PHE A 579 0.33 2.44 -21.63
C PHE A 579 1.24 3.67 -21.57
N TYR A 580 0.98 4.58 -20.64
CA TYR A 580 1.90 5.68 -20.33
C TYR A 580 2.69 5.34 -19.08
N VAL A 581 4.02 5.30 -19.20
CA VAL A 581 4.91 4.82 -18.14
C VAL A 581 5.95 5.89 -17.84
N GLN A 582 6.02 6.31 -16.58
CA GLN A 582 7.13 7.12 -16.11
C GLN A 582 8.35 6.23 -15.85
N CYS A 583 9.46 6.52 -16.51
CA CYS A 583 10.70 5.76 -16.35
C CYS A 583 11.37 6.10 -15.01
N MET A 584 11.20 5.18 -14.06
CA MET A 584 11.94 5.13 -12.80
C MET A 584 13.17 4.22 -12.95
N ASN A 585 13.79 3.81 -11.85
CA ASN A 585 14.93 2.88 -11.82
C ASN A 585 14.58 1.48 -12.36
N GLY A 586 15.61 0.65 -12.61
CA GLY A 586 15.41 -0.75 -13.01
C GLY A 586 15.06 -0.92 -14.50
N THR A 587 14.13 -1.82 -14.81
CA THR A 587 13.76 -2.18 -16.20
C THR A 587 13.27 -0.97 -17.02
N THR A 588 12.46 -0.07 -16.45
CA THR A 588 11.95 1.11 -17.17
C THR A 588 13.05 2.11 -17.54
N ASN A 589 14.07 2.29 -16.69
CA ASN A 589 15.23 3.13 -17.03
C ASN A 589 16.04 2.52 -18.17
N LYS A 590 16.15 1.18 -18.23
CA LYS A 590 16.87 0.49 -19.31
C LYS A 590 16.16 0.67 -20.66
N ILE A 591 14.83 0.66 -20.67
CA ILE A 591 14.03 1.00 -21.86
C ILE A 591 14.33 2.44 -22.30
N PHE A 592 14.33 3.38 -21.36
CA PHE A 592 14.67 4.78 -21.64
C PHE A 592 16.10 4.94 -22.18
N GLN A 593 17.08 4.23 -21.62
CA GLN A 593 18.47 4.23 -22.12
C GLN A 593 18.57 3.64 -23.53
N GLN A 594 17.78 2.62 -23.87
CA GLN A 594 17.73 2.08 -25.24
C GLN A 594 17.14 3.08 -26.22
N LEU A 595 16.09 3.82 -25.84
CA LEU A 595 15.56 4.93 -26.63
C LEU A 595 16.61 6.03 -26.83
N SER A 596 17.30 6.43 -25.75
CA SER A 596 18.34 7.46 -25.81
C SER A 596 19.51 7.06 -26.72
N LYS A 597 19.89 5.78 -26.75
CA LYS A 597 20.90 5.25 -27.69
C LYS A 597 20.45 5.22 -29.14
N ASN A 598 19.14 5.27 -29.39
CA ASN A 598 18.54 5.25 -30.72
C ASN A 598 18.01 6.63 -31.13
N ASP A 599 18.62 7.71 -30.62
CA ASP A 599 18.22 9.10 -30.85
C ASP A 599 16.71 9.36 -30.60
N PHE A 600 16.15 8.68 -29.60
CA PHE A 600 14.74 8.74 -29.22
C PHE A 600 13.73 8.34 -30.32
N LYS A 601 14.20 7.65 -31.38
CA LYS A 601 13.32 7.06 -32.39
C LYS A 601 12.55 5.86 -31.80
N PRO A 602 11.31 5.59 -32.25
CA PRO A 602 10.52 4.47 -31.75
C PRO A 602 11.25 3.14 -31.86
N ILE A 603 11.20 2.33 -30.79
CA ILE A 603 11.82 1.00 -30.73
C ILE A 603 10.77 -0.09 -30.53
N GLN A 604 11.05 -1.30 -31.03
CA GLN A 604 10.23 -2.48 -30.75
C GLN A 604 10.89 -3.36 -29.68
N ILE A 605 10.15 -3.67 -28.63
CA ILE A 605 10.61 -4.52 -27.51
C ILE A 605 9.76 -5.79 -27.47
N ARG A 606 10.41 -6.94 -27.22
CA ARG A 606 9.66 -8.19 -27.03
C ARG A 606 9.06 -8.21 -25.62
N SER A 607 7.75 -8.21 -25.56
CA SER A 607 7.02 -8.20 -24.30
C SER A 607 5.71 -8.97 -24.39
N LEU A 608 5.27 -9.54 -23.27
CA LEU A 608 4.05 -10.33 -23.15
C LEU A 608 3.13 -9.70 -22.10
N LEU A 609 1.84 -9.63 -22.43
CA LEU A 609 0.79 -9.07 -21.60
C LEU A 609 0.15 -10.15 -20.71
N GLU A 610 -0.06 -9.84 -19.43
CA GLU A 610 -0.82 -10.65 -18.47
C GLU A 610 -1.89 -9.77 -17.81
N GLY A 611 -3.17 -10.15 -17.91
CA GLY A 611 -4.28 -9.41 -17.32
C GLY A 611 -5.64 -9.77 -17.92
N SER A 612 -6.65 -8.90 -17.81
CA SER A 612 -6.67 -7.68 -16.99
C SER A 612 -6.72 -8.00 -15.49
N TYR A 613 -6.19 -7.08 -14.68
CA TYR A 613 -6.35 -7.04 -13.22
C TYR A 613 -7.01 -5.71 -12.83
N GLY A 614 -8.00 -5.73 -11.93
CA GLY A 614 -8.77 -4.54 -11.55
C GLY A 614 -10.23 -4.87 -11.27
N SER A 615 -10.97 -3.92 -10.69
CA SER A 615 -12.43 -4.02 -10.52
C SER A 615 -13.12 -3.51 -11.77
N TYR A 616 -14.04 -4.31 -12.32
CA TYR A 616 -14.89 -3.89 -13.43
C TYR A 616 -15.88 -2.82 -12.94
N GLU A 617 -15.54 -1.54 -13.12
CA GLU A 617 -16.56 -0.49 -13.18
C GLU A 617 -17.26 -0.64 -14.53
N THR A 618 -18.35 -1.41 -14.56
CA THR A 618 -19.28 -1.36 -15.68
C THR A 618 -19.95 0.02 -15.69
N ASN A 619 -20.32 0.52 -16.88
CA ASN A 619 -20.93 1.84 -17.24
C ASN A 619 -21.97 2.51 -16.27
N SER A 620 -22.30 1.89 -15.13
CA SER A 620 -23.12 2.39 -14.03
C SER A 620 -22.74 3.77 -13.50
N VAL A 621 -21.47 4.19 -13.49
CA VAL A 621 -21.08 5.49 -12.90
C VAL A 621 -21.79 6.66 -13.60
N PHE A 622 -21.99 6.58 -14.92
CA PHE A 622 -22.74 7.62 -15.65
C PHE A 622 -24.27 7.44 -15.55
N GLU A 623 -24.76 6.30 -15.06
CA GLU A 623 -26.18 6.12 -14.73
C GLU A 623 -26.51 6.57 -13.28
N ASP A 624 -25.51 6.57 -12.41
CA ASP A 624 -25.64 6.84 -10.97
C ASP A 624 -25.44 8.31 -10.60
N TYR A 625 -24.81 9.11 -11.47
CA TYR A 625 -24.51 10.51 -11.18
C TYR A 625 -24.91 11.42 -12.33
N ASP A 626 -25.41 12.61 -11.97
CA ASP A 626 -25.78 13.65 -12.93
C ASP A 626 -24.56 14.50 -13.29
N PHE A 627 -23.66 14.68 -12.33
CA PHE A 627 -22.39 15.38 -12.47
C PHE A 627 -21.26 14.50 -11.97
N LEU A 628 -20.20 14.34 -12.75
CA LEU A 628 -19.00 13.63 -12.35
C LEU A 628 -17.80 14.59 -12.35
N LEU A 629 -17.21 14.80 -11.17
CA LEU A 629 -16.02 15.61 -10.99
C LEU A 629 -14.81 14.68 -10.83
N VAL A 630 -13.88 14.71 -11.78
CA VAL A 630 -12.71 13.81 -11.81
C VAL A 630 -11.42 14.61 -11.60
N PHE A 631 -10.80 14.39 -10.45
CA PHE A 631 -9.57 15.03 -10.02
C PHE A 631 -8.40 14.08 -10.19
N THR A 632 -7.38 14.50 -10.93
CA THR A 632 -6.20 13.67 -11.19
C THR A 632 -4.91 14.43 -10.90
N GLY A 633 -3.89 13.74 -10.39
CA GLY A 633 -2.64 14.36 -9.96
C GLY A 633 -1.39 13.54 -10.26
N GLY A 634 -0.38 14.17 -10.85
CA GLY A 634 0.97 13.60 -11.00
C GLY A 634 1.05 12.39 -11.93
N ILE A 635 0.99 11.17 -11.39
CA ILE A 635 0.98 9.92 -12.19
C ILE A 635 -0.43 9.36 -12.39
N GLY A 636 -1.45 9.98 -11.79
CA GLY A 636 -2.87 9.60 -11.92
C GLY A 636 -3.50 9.91 -13.29
N ASN A 637 -2.69 10.28 -14.28
CA ASN A 637 -3.08 10.79 -15.60
C ASN A 637 -3.85 9.75 -16.41
N THR A 638 -3.53 8.47 -16.18
CA THR A 638 -4.21 7.33 -16.77
C THR A 638 -5.71 7.29 -16.46
N VAL A 639 -6.13 7.75 -15.27
CA VAL A 639 -7.55 7.80 -14.90
C VAL A 639 -8.30 8.82 -15.74
N ALA A 640 -7.66 9.94 -16.09
CA ALA A 640 -8.28 10.97 -16.92
C ALA A 640 -8.66 10.42 -18.32
N PHE A 641 -7.72 9.72 -18.96
CA PHE A 641 -7.96 9.10 -20.26
C PHE A 641 -9.07 8.04 -20.20
N ASN A 642 -9.04 7.16 -19.20
CA ASN A 642 -10.01 6.07 -19.05
C ASN A 642 -11.46 6.58 -18.90
N TYR A 643 -11.70 7.58 -18.02
CA TYR A 643 -13.06 8.10 -17.82
C TYR A 643 -13.56 8.91 -19.03
N LEU A 644 -12.69 9.65 -19.70
CA LEU A 644 -13.09 10.40 -20.91
C LEU A 644 -13.46 9.44 -22.05
N GLN A 645 -12.67 8.37 -22.23
CA GLN A 645 -12.95 7.36 -23.23
C GLN A 645 -14.22 6.55 -22.90
N MET A 646 -14.43 6.22 -21.63
CA MET A 646 -15.67 5.57 -21.17
C MET A 646 -16.89 6.47 -21.42
N PHE A 647 -16.76 7.79 -21.23
CA PHE A 647 -17.82 8.75 -21.50
C PHE A 647 -18.14 8.85 -22.99
N TYR A 648 -17.11 8.83 -23.86
CA TYR A 648 -17.29 8.73 -25.30
C TYR A 648 -18.06 7.47 -25.69
N ASP A 649 -17.61 6.30 -25.22
CA ASP A 649 -18.27 5.02 -25.50
C ASP A 649 -19.71 5.02 -24.96
N TYR A 650 -19.96 5.60 -23.78
CA TYR A 650 -21.29 5.76 -23.20
C TYR A 650 -22.21 6.61 -24.10
N GLN A 651 -21.76 7.76 -24.59
CA GLN A 651 -22.57 8.61 -25.48
C GLN A 651 -22.87 7.94 -26.82
N VAL A 652 -21.88 7.25 -27.42
CA VAL A 652 -22.04 6.55 -28.70
C VAL A 652 -23.00 5.36 -28.57
N THR A 653 -22.93 4.61 -27.46
CA THR A 653 -23.74 3.39 -27.25
C THR A 653 -25.16 3.71 -26.76
N SER A 654 -25.35 4.81 -26.00
CA SER A 654 -26.63 5.16 -25.36
C SER A 654 -27.60 5.94 -26.27
N ASN A 655 -27.28 6.07 -27.56
CA ASN A 655 -28.02 6.82 -28.57
C ASN A 655 -29.42 6.26 -28.90
N CYS A 656 -30.07 5.54 -27.98
CA CYS A 656 -31.43 5.06 -28.17
C CYS A 656 -32.44 5.30 -27.02
N LEU A 657 -32.12 5.41 -25.72
CA LEU A 657 -33.22 5.29 -24.71
C LEU A 657 -33.15 5.97 -23.32
N LYS A 658 -32.26 6.91 -22.97
CA LYS A 658 -32.34 7.58 -21.64
C LYS A 658 -32.20 9.11 -21.67
N SER A 659 -33.11 9.79 -20.98
CA SER A 659 -33.36 11.24 -20.96
C SER A 659 -32.42 12.05 -20.04
N HIS A 660 -31.17 11.62 -19.86
CA HIS A 660 -30.29 12.18 -18.81
C HIS A 660 -28.97 12.67 -19.39
N ASP A 661 -28.80 13.99 -19.45
CA ASP A 661 -27.55 14.65 -19.87
C ASP A 661 -26.56 14.68 -18.68
N VAL A 662 -25.63 13.73 -18.67
CA VAL A 662 -24.56 13.65 -17.66
C VAL A 662 -23.45 14.63 -18.00
N LYS A 663 -22.99 15.41 -17.02
CA LYS A 663 -21.87 16.35 -17.19
C LYS A 663 -20.59 15.87 -16.51
N LEU A 664 -19.46 16.02 -17.20
CA LEU A 664 -18.16 15.55 -16.76
C LEU A 664 -17.19 16.73 -16.63
N SER A 665 -16.55 16.90 -15.48
CA SER A 665 -15.54 17.94 -15.26
C SER A 665 -14.24 17.31 -14.81
N PHE A 666 -13.16 17.49 -15.57
CA PHE A 666 -11.83 17.04 -15.24
C PHE A 666 -10.98 18.19 -14.73
N LEU A 667 -10.29 17.94 -13.61
CA LEU A 667 -9.20 18.79 -13.14
C LEU A 667 -7.94 17.94 -13.00
N HIS A 668 -6.94 18.22 -13.82
CA HIS A 668 -5.64 17.59 -13.75
C HIS A 668 -4.58 18.53 -13.20
N CYS A 669 -3.82 18.10 -12.19
CA CYS A 669 -2.70 18.86 -11.65
C CYS A 669 -1.37 18.12 -11.82
N ASP A 670 -0.38 18.79 -12.41
CA ASP A 670 0.96 18.24 -12.59
C ASP A 670 2.04 19.27 -12.21
N ARG A 671 3.25 18.83 -11.89
CA ARG A 671 4.41 19.70 -11.64
C ARG A 671 5.33 19.85 -12.85
N PHE A 672 5.16 18.99 -13.87
CA PHE A 672 5.98 18.97 -15.08
C PHE A 672 5.17 19.54 -16.25
N ALA A 673 5.55 20.72 -16.72
CA ALA A 673 4.87 21.44 -17.79
C ALA A 673 4.77 20.62 -19.10
N GLY A 674 5.84 19.90 -19.49
CA GLY A 674 5.85 19.07 -20.70
C GLY A 674 4.80 17.96 -20.67
N ARG A 675 4.70 17.23 -19.55
CA ARG A 675 3.68 16.18 -19.37
C ARG A 675 2.26 16.75 -19.30
N LEU A 676 2.09 17.90 -18.65
CA LEU A 676 0.81 18.60 -18.58
C LEU A 676 0.34 19.05 -19.96
N GLN A 677 1.25 19.58 -20.78
CA GLN A 677 0.97 20.03 -22.14
C GLN A 677 0.58 18.85 -23.04
N PHE A 678 1.34 17.75 -22.98
CA PHE A 678 0.99 16.51 -23.70
C PHE A 678 -0.42 16.00 -23.34
N LEU A 679 -0.74 15.95 -22.04
CA LEU A 679 -2.06 15.55 -21.56
C LEU A 679 -3.17 16.45 -22.10
N LYS A 680 -2.94 17.77 -22.04
CA LYS A 680 -3.88 18.77 -22.54
C LYS A 680 -4.16 18.57 -24.03
N GLU A 681 -3.12 18.43 -24.84
CA GLU A 681 -3.25 18.19 -26.28
C GLU A 681 -3.98 16.88 -26.56
N ARG A 682 -3.63 15.80 -25.85
CA ARG A 682 -4.22 14.48 -26.07
C ARG A 682 -5.69 14.42 -25.65
N LEU A 683 -6.04 14.89 -24.46
CA LEU A 683 -7.42 14.90 -23.96
C LEU A 683 -8.32 15.82 -24.78
N THR A 684 -7.82 17.00 -25.16
CA THR A 684 -8.57 17.91 -26.05
C THR A 684 -8.81 17.25 -27.42
N GLY A 685 -7.80 16.57 -27.97
CA GLY A 685 -7.93 15.84 -29.22
C GLY A 685 -8.83 14.58 -29.17
N MET A 686 -9.23 14.13 -27.97
CA MET A 686 -10.21 13.05 -27.80
C MET A 686 -11.66 13.54 -27.78
N LEU A 687 -11.89 14.85 -27.63
CA LEU A 687 -13.23 15.42 -27.65
C LEU A 687 -13.78 15.40 -29.08
N SER A 688 -14.91 14.73 -29.28
CA SER A 688 -15.62 14.74 -30.56
C SER A 688 -16.58 15.95 -30.67
N PRO A 689 -16.94 16.39 -31.89
CA PRO A 689 -17.87 17.51 -32.08
C PRO A 689 -19.19 17.26 -31.36
N GLY A 690 -19.54 18.13 -30.41
CA GLY A 690 -20.75 18.00 -29.57
C GLY A 690 -20.52 17.48 -28.14
N MET A 691 -19.34 16.92 -27.81
CA MET A 691 -18.98 16.59 -26.42
C MET A 691 -18.53 17.80 -25.61
N GLU A 692 -18.06 18.85 -26.28
CA GLU A 692 -17.48 20.05 -25.67
C GLU A 692 -18.45 20.80 -24.74
N LYS A 693 -19.77 20.60 -24.90
CA LYS A 693 -20.81 21.16 -24.04
C LYS A 693 -21.02 20.37 -22.74
N ASP A 694 -20.62 19.09 -22.72
CA ASP A 694 -20.87 18.16 -21.63
C ASP A 694 -19.58 17.82 -20.85
N VAL A 695 -18.40 18.08 -21.44
CA VAL A 695 -17.09 17.85 -20.83
C VAL A 695 -16.32 19.15 -20.61
N GLU A 696 -15.97 19.42 -19.35
CA GLU A 696 -15.08 20.52 -18.96
C GLU A 696 -13.68 19.96 -18.66
N LEU A 697 -12.64 20.49 -19.32
CA LEU A 697 -11.25 20.08 -19.08
C LEU A 697 -10.44 21.23 -18.47
N MET A 698 -9.91 21.04 -17.26
CA MET A 698 -9.04 21.99 -16.58
C MET A 698 -7.69 21.37 -16.24
N PHE A 699 -6.65 22.19 -16.39
CA PHE A 699 -5.26 21.79 -16.18
C PHE A 699 -4.57 22.82 -15.28
N HIS A 700 -3.88 22.35 -14.24
CA HIS A 700 -3.19 23.21 -13.28
C HIS A 700 -1.72 22.80 -13.15
N ASP A 701 -0.82 23.71 -13.54
CA ASP A 701 0.62 23.54 -13.35
C ASP A 701 1.01 23.92 -11.92
N THR A 702 1.27 22.92 -11.09
CA THR A 702 1.76 23.10 -9.72
C THR A 702 3.22 23.50 -9.62
N GLY A 703 4.00 23.34 -10.69
CA GLY A 703 5.40 23.76 -10.76
C GLY A 703 5.53 25.27 -10.88
N SER A 704 4.73 25.88 -11.74
CA SER A 704 4.73 27.33 -11.98
C SER A 704 3.69 28.10 -11.16
N ASN A 705 2.48 27.55 -10.98
CA ASN A 705 1.34 28.26 -10.36
C ASN A 705 1.08 27.86 -8.90
N GLY A 706 1.97 27.09 -8.28
CA GLY A 706 1.82 26.63 -6.89
C GLY A 706 0.73 25.56 -6.71
N ARG A 707 0.47 25.14 -5.47
CA ARG A 707 -0.53 24.09 -5.20
C ARG A 707 -1.96 24.61 -5.32
N LEU A 708 -2.82 23.85 -6.00
CA LEU A 708 -4.25 24.14 -6.09
C LEU A 708 -5.00 23.65 -4.85
N ASP A 709 -5.93 24.47 -4.36
CA ASP A 709 -6.83 24.12 -3.29
C ASP A 709 -8.05 23.36 -3.80
N ILE A 710 -7.96 22.02 -3.76
CA ILE A 710 -9.02 21.13 -4.25
C ILE A 710 -10.31 21.25 -3.44
N ASN A 711 -10.24 21.47 -2.12
CA ASN A 711 -11.43 21.61 -1.28
C ASN A 711 -12.19 22.89 -1.61
N ARG A 712 -11.48 24.00 -1.81
CA ARG A 712 -12.12 25.27 -2.20
C ARG A 712 -12.72 25.16 -3.59
N TYR A 713 -11.95 24.60 -4.52
CA TYR A 713 -12.42 24.32 -5.87
C TYR A 713 -13.67 23.42 -5.88
N LEU A 714 -13.72 22.36 -5.05
CA LEU A 714 -14.88 21.49 -4.92
C LEU A 714 -16.11 22.25 -4.42
N VAL A 715 -15.96 23.07 -3.37
CA VAL A 715 -17.06 23.90 -2.85
C VAL A 715 -17.54 24.87 -3.92
N ASP A 716 -16.62 25.57 -4.58
CA ASP A 716 -16.95 26.53 -5.64
C ASP A 716 -17.67 25.85 -6.81
N LYS A 717 -17.25 24.64 -7.21
CA LYS A 717 -17.90 23.86 -8.27
C LYS A 717 -19.26 23.31 -7.86
N VAL A 718 -19.42 22.85 -6.62
CA VAL A 718 -20.74 22.41 -6.12
C VAL A 718 -21.70 23.60 -6.06
N GLU A 719 -21.26 24.76 -5.56
CA GLU A 719 -22.06 25.98 -5.56
C GLU A 719 -22.42 26.44 -7.00
N GLU A 720 -21.50 26.29 -7.95
CA GLU A 720 -21.76 26.56 -9.37
C GLU A 720 -22.86 25.64 -9.92
N ILE A 721 -22.77 24.33 -9.63
CA ILE A 721 -23.76 23.33 -10.05
C ILE A 721 -25.13 23.64 -9.41
N GLU A 722 -25.17 23.95 -8.12
CA GLU A 722 -26.40 24.30 -7.40
C GLU A 722 -27.07 25.56 -7.97
N LYS A 723 -26.27 26.58 -8.35
CA LYS A 723 -26.78 27.81 -8.99
C LYS A 723 -27.33 27.55 -10.38
N CYS A 724 -26.63 26.76 -11.19
CA CYS A 724 -27.03 26.45 -12.55
C CYS A 724 -28.24 25.49 -12.61
N TYR A 725 -28.43 24.66 -11.57
CA TYR A 725 -29.47 23.62 -11.51
C TYR A 725 -30.23 23.63 -10.17
N PRO A 726 -31.04 24.67 -9.89
CA PRO A 726 -31.67 24.87 -8.57
C PRO A 726 -32.82 23.90 -8.25
N CYS A 727 -33.29 23.11 -9.21
CA CYS A 727 -34.46 22.24 -9.07
C CYS A 727 -34.10 20.75 -9.14
N GLY A 728 -34.60 19.98 -8.16
CA GLY A 728 -34.45 18.53 -8.06
C GLY A 728 -33.25 18.09 -7.21
N LYS A 729 -33.29 16.87 -6.68
CA LYS A 729 -32.11 16.27 -6.04
C LYS A 729 -31.13 15.86 -7.13
N ARG A 730 -29.91 16.39 -7.08
CA ARG A 730 -28.83 16.03 -8.00
C ARG A 730 -27.78 15.16 -7.31
N ARG A 731 -27.27 14.17 -8.03
CA ARG A 731 -26.21 13.28 -7.56
C ARG A 731 -24.89 13.73 -8.17
N ILE A 732 -23.97 14.21 -7.34
CA ILE A 732 -22.62 14.61 -7.74
C ILE A 732 -21.64 13.51 -7.31
N GLY A 733 -21.00 12.88 -8.29
CA GLY A 733 -19.91 11.94 -8.09
C GLY A 733 -18.58 12.68 -8.08
N VAL A 734 -17.69 12.32 -7.14
CA VAL A 734 -16.33 12.86 -7.06
C VAL A 734 -15.33 11.72 -7.11
N VAL A 735 -14.50 11.71 -8.14
CA VAL A 735 -13.43 10.72 -8.35
C VAL A 735 -12.09 11.42 -8.15
N VAL A 736 -11.24 10.90 -7.27
CA VAL A 736 -9.92 11.49 -6.99
C VAL A 736 -8.82 10.44 -7.17
N CYS A 737 -7.85 10.74 -8.03
CA CYS A 737 -6.66 9.90 -8.25
C CYS A 737 -5.39 10.75 -8.25
N GLY A 738 -4.66 10.77 -7.14
CA GLY A 738 -3.43 11.54 -6.99
C GLY A 738 -2.60 11.12 -5.77
N PRO A 739 -1.45 11.77 -5.50
CA PRO A 739 -0.62 11.48 -4.32
C PRO A 739 -1.42 11.62 -3.00
N ALA A 740 -1.03 10.94 -1.92
CA ALA A 740 -1.79 10.96 -0.66
C ALA A 740 -1.96 12.37 -0.03
N LYS A 741 -1.08 13.33 -0.37
CA LYS A 741 -1.22 14.75 0.02
C LYS A 741 -2.12 15.58 -0.89
N PHE A 742 -2.62 15.00 -1.98
CA PHE A 742 -3.63 15.60 -2.87
C PHE A 742 -4.97 15.75 -2.13
N THR A 743 -5.15 15.06 -1.00
CA THR A 743 -6.30 15.19 -0.08
C THR A 743 -5.98 15.99 1.19
N ASP A 744 -4.71 16.27 1.47
CA ASP A 744 -4.26 17.05 2.64
C ASP A 744 -3.76 18.42 2.19
N VAL A 745 -4.64 19.40 2.24
CA VAL A 745 -4.23 20.79 2.18
C VAL A 745 -4.27 21.33 3.61
N SER A 746 -3.13 21.34 4.30
CA SER A 746 -2.90 22.38 5.31
C SER A 746 -2.73 23.68 4.53
N LYS A 747 -3.86 24.29 4.18
CA LYS A 747 -3.92 25.55 3.46
C LYS A 747 -3.33 26.60 4.36
N ILE A 748 -2.44 27.42 3.81
CA ILE A 748 -2.28 28.75 4.36
C ILE A 748 -3.45 29.60 3.86
N PRO A 749 -4.28 30.18 4.73
CA PRO A 749 -5.33 31.11 4.33
C PRO A 749 -4.75 32.29 3.54
N GLN A 750 -5.44 32.74 2.48
CA GLN A 750 -4.95 33.85 1.64
C GLN A 750 -4.90 35.19 2.38
N VAL A 751 -5.73 35.37 3.42
CA VAL A 751 -5.76 36.59 4.22
C VAL A 751 -5.49 36.21 5.68
N GLY A 752 -4.42 36.75 6.24
CA GLY A 752 -4.01 36.58 7.62
C GLY A 752 -4.01 37.88 8.41
N LEU A 753 -3.87 37.78 9.73
CA LEU A 753 -3.66 38.93 10.60
C LEU A 753 -2.18 39.03 10.96
N GLY A 754 -1.53 40.14 10.61
CA GLY A 754 -0.21 40.46 11.15
C GLY A 754 -0.31 41.07 12.56
N THR A 755 0.57 40.69 13.48
CA THR A 755 0.55 41.16 14.88
C THR A 755 1.63 42.18 15.23
N TRP A 756 2.52 42.54 14.30
CA TRP A 756 3.61 43.49 14.56
C TRP A 756 3.10 44.83 15.11
N GLN A 757 3.77 45.35 16.14
CA GLN A 757 3.39 46.57 16.89
C GLN A 757 1.99 46.52 17.54
N SER A 758 1.49 45.34 17.88
CA SER A 758 0.26 45.18 18.68
C SER A 758 0.66 44.73 20.08
N THR A 759 1.24 45.62 20.87
CA THR A 759 1.73 45.30 22.22
C THR A 759 0.61 45.45 23.25
N ASN A 760 0.78 44.81 24.41
CA ASN A 760 -0.18 44.85 25.52
C ASN A 760 -1.58 44.35 25.10
N ASP A 761 -2.62 44.92 25.71
CA ASP A 761 -4.03 44.55 25.52
C ASP A 761 -4.50 44.66 24.06
N ASP A 762 -3.85 45.49 23.24
CA ASP A 762 -4.17 45.64 21.81
C ASP A 762 -3.81 44.37 21.01
N GLY A 763 -2.73 43.67 21.37
CA GLY A 763 -2.36 42.39 20.77
C GLY A 763 -3.42 41.32 21.01
N TYR A 764 -3.84 41.18 22.26
CA TYR A 764 -4.91 40.26 22.64
C TYR A 764 -6.24 40.59 21.95
N LYS A 765 -6.68 41.85 22.03
CA LYS A 765 -7.95 42.32 21.46
C LYS A 765 -8.01 42.17 19.95
N SER A 766 -6.93 42.48 19.23
CA SER A 766 -6.87 42.36 17.78
C SER A 766 -6.97 40.92 17.30
N VAL A 767 -6.26 39.98 17.95
CA VAL A 767 -6.34 38.56 17.63
C VAL A 767 -7.73 38.00 17.94
N ILE A 768 -8.32 38.33 19.10
CA ILE A 768 -9.71 37.93 19.41
C ILE A 768 -10.69 38.47 18.37
N ALA A 769 -10.59 39.74 18.00
CA ALA A 769 -11.45 40.34 16.98
C ALA A 769 -11.30 39.65 15.62
N ALA A 770 -10.07 39.31 15.22
CA ALA A 770 -9.80 38.59 13.98
C ALA A 770 -10.40 37.18 14.00
N LEU A 771 -10.16 36.40 15.05
CA LEU A 771 -10.69 35.04 15.17
C LEU A 771 -12.22 35.04 15.19
N LYS A 772 -12.85 35.99 15.91
CA LYS A 772 -14.31 36.18 15.88
C LYS A 772 -14.85 36.59 14.51
N SER A 773 -14.06 37.30 13.72
CA SER A 773 -14.42 37.73 12.36
C SER A 773 -14.22 36.64 11.30
N GLY A 774 -13.57 35.51 11.66
CA GLY A 774 -13.36 34.38 10.77
C GLY A 774 -11.93 34.22 10.24
N TYR A 775 -10.96 34.98 10.75
CA TYR A 775 -9.55 34.74 10.43
C TYR A 775 -9.11 33.36 10.93
N THR A 776 -8.33 32.68 10.10
CA THR A 776 -7.71 31.39 10.45
C THR A 776 -6.20 31.41 10.30
N LEU A 777 -5.60 32.52 9.85
CA LEU A 777 -4.15 32.73 9.78
C LEU A 777 -3.73 33.88 10.71
N ILE A 778 -2.84 33.59 11.65
CA ILE A 778 -2.23 34.59 12.53
C ILE A 778 -0.71 34.56 12.33
N ASP A 779 -0.16 35.70 11.91
CA ASP A 779 1.27 35.92 11.74
C ASP A 779 1.84 36.67 12.94
N THR A 780 2.77 36.04 13.64
CA THR A 780 3.52 36.60 14.78
C THR A 780 5.03 36.43 14.58
N ALA A 781 5.83 36.87 15.54
CA ALA A 781 7.28 36.65 15.60
C ALA A 781 7.79 36.86 17.03
N SER A 782 8.88 36.17 17.40
CA SER A 782 9.48 36.33 18.73
C SER A 782 9.86 37.78 19.06
N VAL A 783 10.43 38.51 18.09
CA VAL A 783 10.84 39.92 18.27
C VAL A 783 9.66 40.89 18.44
N TYR A 784 8.44 40.50 18.07
CA TYR A 784 7.28 41.40 18.24
C TYR A 784 6.94 41.60 19.72
N GLY A 785 7.42 40.70 20.59
CA GLY A 785 7.28 40.81 22.04
C GLY A 785 5.84 40.65 22.51
N ASN A 786 4.97 40.00 21.73
CA ASN A 786 3.55 39.84 22.01
C ASN A 786 3.03 38.40 21.80
N GLU A 787 3.91 37.39 21.72
CA GLU A 787 3.52 35.99 21.54
C GLU A 787 2.66 35.46 22.69
N ALA A 788 2.86 35.95 23.92
CA ALA A 788 2.05 35.58 25.08
C ALA A 788 0.60 36.04 24.95
N GLU A 789 0.38 37.26 24.47
CA GLU A 789 -0.94 37.83 24.24
C GLU A 789 -1.66 37.13 23.09
N VAL A 790 -0.93 36.79 22.02
CA VAL A 790 -1.44 35.99 20.89
C VAL A 790 -1.87 34.60 21.38
N GLY A 791 -1.02 33.92 22.15
CA GLY A 791 -1.32 32.61 22.73
C GLY A 791 -2.56 32.61 23.63
N LYS A 792 -2.65 33.62 24.51
CA LYS A 792 -3.83 33.84 25.35
C LYS A 792 -5.09 34.07 24.50
N ALA A 793 -5.02 34.89 23.45
CA ALA A 793 -6.15 35.16 22.56
C ALA A 793 -6.61 33.90 21.80
N ILE A 794 -5.67 33.07 21.32
CA ILE A 794 -5.99 31.79 20.68
C ILE A 794 -6.76 30.90 21.66
N LYS A 795 -6.25 30.73 22.88
CA LYS A 795 -6.88 29.92 23.92
C LYS A 795 -8.29 30.42 24.28
N ASP A 796 -8.44 31.72 24.51
CA ASP A 796 -9.69 32.33 24.94
C ASP A 796 -10.73 32.45 23.80
N SER A 797 -10.30 32.37 22.53
CA SER A 797 -11.20 32.45 21.38
C SER A 797 -12.18 31.27 21.28
N GLY A 798 -11.84 30.12 21.88
CA GLY A 798 -12.58 28.88 21.75
C GLY A 798 -12.45 28.20 20.37
N VAL A 799 -11.63 28.72 19.46
CA VAL A 799 -11.36 28.09 18.16
C VAL A 799 -10.33 26.97 18.33
N SER A 800 -10.67 25.76 17.89
CA SER A 800 -9.76 24.61 17.98
C SER A 800 -8.44 24.89 17.26
N ARG A 801 -7.32 24.53 17.89
CA ARG A 801 -5.96 24.81 17.40
C ARG A 801 -5.71 24.29 15.97
N GLU A 802 -6.27 23.13 15.63
CA GLU A 802 -6.14 22.50 14.32
C GLU A 802 -6.83 23.26 13.17
N LYS A 803 -7.72 24.21 13.48
CA LYS A 803 -8.36 25.10 12.49
C LYS A 803 -7.55 26.37 12.20
N LEU A 804 -6.50 26.62 12.98
CA LEU A 804 -5.68 27.81 12.87
C LEU A 804 -4.36 27.47 12.19
N PHE A 805 -3.91 28.38 11.34
CA PHE A 805 -2.58 28.43 10.78
C PHE A 805 -1.80 29.50 11.53
N ILE A 806 -0.82 29.09 12.33
CA ILE A 806 0.00 30.01 13.12
C ILE A 806 1.41 30.06 12.53
N THR A 807 1.83 31.27 12.18
CA THR A 807 3.19 31.57 11.70
C THR A 807 3.97 32.29 12.80
N THR A 808 5.18 31.83 13.13
CA THR A 808 6.14 32.61 13.93
C THR A 808 7.53 32.60 13.28
N LYS A 809 8.47 33.39 13.82
CA LYS A 809 9.74 33.68 13.16
C LYS A 809 10.92 33.65 14.14
N LEU A 810 12.01 33.03 13.70
CA LEU A 810 13.31 33.01 14.33
C LEU A 810 13.96 34.40 14.22
N TRP A 811 14.33 34.99 15.35
CA TRP A 811 14.99 36.30 15.38
C TRP A 811 16.50 36.21 15.11
N CYS A 812 17.09 37.31 14.64
CA CYS A 812 18.47 37.40 14.15
C CYS A 812 19.54 36.94 15.16
N THR A 813 19.30 37.10 16.47
CA THR A 813 20.24 36.68 17.54
C THR A 813 20.10 35.20 17.90
N ASP A 814 19.10 34.50 17.37
CA ASP A 814 18.79 33.11 17.73
C ASP A 814 19.23 32.10 16.65
N HIS A 815 19.88 32.55 15.58
CA HIS A 815 20.27 31.74 14.42
C HIS A 815 21.15 30.53 14.74
N GLN A 816 21.92 30.59 15.84
CA GLN A 816 22.80 29.49 16.29
C GLN A 816 22.08 28.46 17.18
N ASP A 817 20.89 28.77 17.71
CA ASP A 817 20.11 27.87 18.59
C ASP A 817 18.60 27.91 18.26
N VAL A 818 18.29 27.45 17.06
CA VAL A 818 16.94 27.53 16.48
C VAL A 818 15.91 26.69 17.23
N ALA A 819 16.34 25.61 17.89
CA ALA A 819 15.48 24.71 18.65
C ALA A 819 15.03 25.37 19.96
N LYS A 820 15.96 25.98 20.70
CA LYS A 820 15.65 26.71 21.93
C LYS A 820 14.75 27.92 21.66
N ALA A 821 15.00 28.63 20.57
CA ALA A 821 14.17 29.76 20.17
C ALA A 821 12.73 29.34 19.83
N LEU A 822 12.56 28.23 19.11
CA LEU A 822 11.24 27.65 18.83
C LEU A 822 10.54 27.23 20.12
N ASP A 823 11.24 26.55 21.04
CA ASP A 823 10.67 26.09 22.31
C ASP A 823 10.17 27.27 23.15
N LYS A 824 10.90 28.37 23.17
CA LYS A 824 10.48 29.61 23.82
C LYS A 824 9.21 30.20 23.18
N SER A 825 9.12 30.24 21.85
CA SER A 825 7.92 30.73 21.17
C SER A 825 6.71 29.81 21.41
N LEU A 826 6.89 28.49 21.42
CA LEU A 826 5.83 27.52 21.77
C LEU A 826 5.33 27.71 23.20
N GLU A 827 6.24 27.92 24.15
CA GLU A 827 5.91 28.20 25.55
C GLU A 827 5.10 29.49 25.68
N LEU A 828 5.56 30.59 25.07
CA LEU A 828 4.86 31.88 25.12
C LEU A 828 3.48 31.79 24.46
N LEU A 829 3.37 31.12 23.31
CA LEU A 829 2.09 30.93 22.62
C LEU A 829 1.17 29.91 23.34
N GLY A 830 1.71 29.09 24.24
CA GLY A 830 0.97 27.98 24.87
C GLY A 830 0.53 26.92 23.87
N LEU A 831 1.36 26.60 22.88
CA LEU A 831 1.05 25.67 21.78
C LEU A 831 2.03 24.49 21.74
N ASP A 832 1.55 23.34 21.25
CA ASP A 832 2.40 22.15 21.05
C ASP A 832 3.14 22.15 19.70
N TYR A 833 2.65 22.92 18.73
CA TYR A 833 3.25 23.04 17.40
C TYR A 833 2.92 24.37 16.71
N ILE A 834 3.76 24.74 15.74
CA ILE A 834 3.61 25.87 14.81
C ILE A 834 3.37 25.34 13.39
N ASP A 835 2.52 26.01 12.61
CA ASP A 835 2.26 25.61 11.23
C ASP A 835 3.40 26.02 10.30
N LEU A 836 3.92 27.24 10.46
CA LEU A 836 5.03 27.78 9.67
C LEU A 836 6.04 28.52 10.55
N TYR A 837 7.31 28.11 10.49
CA TYR A 837 8.41 28.79 11.19
C TYR A 837 9.41 29.40 10.21
N LEU A 838 9.59 30.72 10.26
CA LEU A 838 10.38 31.47 9.28
C LEU A 838 11.72 31.93 9.85
N ILE A 839 12.78 31.93 9.05
CA ILE A 839 13.91 32.83 9.29
C ILE A 839 13.42 34.26 9.09
N HIS A 840 13.44 35.12 10.12
CA HIS A 840 12.87 36.47 10.02
C HIS A 840 13.70 37.40 9.11
N TRP A 841 15.03 37.31 9.20
CA TRP A 841 15.95 38.05 8.33
C TRP A 841 17.16 37.16 8.01
N PRO A 842 17.77 37.26 6.81
CA PRO A 842 19.02 36.55 6.50
C PRO A 842 20.24 37.24 7.15
N ILE A 843 20.12 37.65 8.41
CA ILE A 843 21.14 38.39 9.19
C ILE A 843 21.39 37.65 10.50
N VAL A 844 22.65 37.31 10.76
CA VAL A 844 23.08 36.62 11.98
C VAL A 844 23.72 37.65 12.91
N LEU A 845 23.04 37.97 14.01
CA LEU A 845 23.55 38.90 15.04
C LEU A 845 24.22 38.13 16.18
N ASN A 846 25.18 38.76 16.85
CA ASN A 846 25.85 38.17 18.00
C ASN A 846 24.85 37.87 19.15
N PRO A 847 24.64 36.60 19.54
CA PRO A 847 23.69 36.23 20.59
C PRO A 847 24.05 36.80 21.97
N ASN A 848 25.33 37.12 22.19
CA ASN A 848 25.85 37.63 23.46
C ASN A 848 26.09 39.16 23.43
N GLY A 849 25.69 39.84 22.35
CA GLY A 849 25.90 41.27 22.19
C GLY A 849 24.90 42.11 23.00
N THR A 850 25.20 43.40 23.15
CA THR A 850 24.37 44.37 23.90
C THR A 850 23.92 45.51 22.98
N PRO A 851 22.63 45.93 22.98
CA PRO A 851 21.50 45.33 23.69
C PRO A 851 21.05 43.98 23.07
N PRO A 852 20.41 43.08 23.84
CA PRO A 852 20.21 41.68 23.45
C PRO A 852 19.45 41.42 22.14
N LEU A 853 18.51 42.28 21.72
CA LEU A 853 17.75 42.08 20.48
C LEU A 853 18.42 42.73 19.25
N PHE A 854 19.21 43.79 19.47
CA PHE A 854 19.80 44.61 18.41
C PHE A 854 21.24 44.97 18.79
N PRO A 855 22.12 43.98 18.94
CA PRO A 855 23.46 44.20 19.47
C PRO A 855 24.27 45.14 18.58
N ARG A 856 25.09 45.98 19.24
CA ARG A 856 25.96 46.95 18.57
C ARG A 856 27.38 46.86 19.11
N LEU A 857 28.34 47.08 18.21
CA LEU A 857 29.74 47.31 18.57
C LEU A 857 29.90 48.69 19.23
N PRO A 858 31.03 48.94 19.94
CA PRO A 858 31.30 50.25 20.55
C PRO A 858 31.31 51.44 19.57
N ASP A 859 31.56 51.18 18.28
CA ASP A 859 31.53 52.18 17.20
C ASP A 859 30.11 52.46 16.65
N GLY A 860 29.09 51.83 17.22
CA GLY A 860 27.68 51.99 16.86
C GLY A 860 27.20 51.09 15.71
N ARG A 861 28.09 50.36 15.02
CA ARG A 861 27.70 49.40 13.96
C ARG A 861 26.99 48.18 14.55
N ARG A 862 26.25 47.43 13.71
CA ARG A 862 25.65 46.16 14.09
C ARG A 862 26.72 45.14 14.44
N ASP A 863 26.51 44.43 15.55
CA ASP A 863 27.36 43.32 15.96
C ASP A 863 26.90 42.03 15.26
N LEU A 864 27.53 41.75 14.12
CA LEU A 864 27.22 40.64 13.23
C LEU A 864 28.18 39.47 13.52
N VAL A 865 27.69 38.24 13.42
CA VAL A 865 28.55 37.05 13.40
C VAL A 865 29.22 36.97 12.02
N ASP A 866 30.49 36.53 11.96
CA ASP A 866 31.18 36.31 10.69
C ASP A 866 30.44 35.25 9.87
N GLU A 867 30.08 35.55 8.62
CA GLU A 867 29.37 34.62 7.72
C GLU A 867 30.14 33.30 7.52
N LYS A 868 31.47 33.31 7.66
CA LYS A 868 32.28 32.09 7.63
C LYS A 868 32.01 31.18 8.83
N GLU A 869 31.77 31.78 9.99
CA GLU A 869 31.42 31.08 11.21
C GLU A 869 29.98 30.56 11.15
N TRP A 870 29.01 31.43 10.86
CA TRP A 870 27.60 31.07 10.78
C TRP A 870 26.82 31.95 9.80
N ASP A 871 26.11 31.34 8.86
CA ASP A 871 25.29 32.02 7.86
C ASP A 871 23.82 31.55 7.89
N TYR A 872 23.00 32.17 7.04
CA TYR A 872 21.58 31.82 6.93
C TYR A 872 21.38 30.41 6.32
N ILE A 873 22.33 29.88 5.55
CA ILE A 873 22.25 28.53 4.98
C ILE A 873 22.41 27.50 6.10
N LYS A 874 23.43 27.64 6.96
CA LYS A 874 23.59 26.83 8.19
C LYS A 874 22.36 26.92 9.09
N THR A 875 21.84 28.13 9.28
CA THR A 875 20.59 28.35 10.03
C THR A 875 19.44 27.54 9.45
N TYR A 876 19.28 27.56 8.12
CA TYR A 876 18.21 26.83 7.44
C TYR A 876 18.42 25.30 7.51
N LYS A 877 19.66 24.80 7.49
CA LYS A 877 19.99 23.39 7.78
C LYS A 877 19.51 22.97 9.17
N GLU A 878 19.67 23.81 10.19
CA GLU A 878 19.13 23.54 11.53
C GLU A 878 17.60 23.58 11.58
N LEU A 879 16.95 24.53 10.88
CA LEU A 879 15.48 24.59 10.79
C LEU A 879 14.88 23.31 10.20
N GLN A 880 15.52 22.73 9.19
CA GLN A 880 15.07 21.48 8.55
C GLN A 880 14.97 20.33 9.56
N LYS A 881 15.85 20.30 10.56
CA LYS A 881 15.83 19.27 11.60
C LYS A 881 14.56 19.37 12.47
N LEU A 882 14.05 20.58 12.70
CA LEU A 882 12.86 20.83 13.52
C LEU A 882 11.59 20.21 12.94
N VAL A 883 11.47 20.10 11.62
CA VAL A 883 10.29 19.51 10.95
C VAL A 883 10.07 18.06 11.39
N SER A 884 11.15 17.30 11.59
CA SER A 884 11.08 15.90 12.01
C SER A 884 10.55 15.72 13.43
N THR A 885 10.68 16.73 14.29
CA THR A 885 10.21 16.71 15.69
C THR A 885 8.69 16.83 15.81
N GLY A 886 8.03 17.31 14.75
CA GLY A 886 6.58 17.60 14.76
C GLY A 886 6.18 18.90 15.45
N LYS A 887 7.14 19.62 16.08
CA LYS A 887 6.94 20.95 16.68
C LYS A 887 6.70 22.05 15.64
N VAL A 888 7.15 21.85 14.40
CA VAL A 888 6.83 22.70 13.24
C VAL A 888 6.32 21.85 12.08
N LYS A 889 5.28 22.30 11.37
CA LYS A 889 4.75 21.60 10.19
C LYS A 889 5.52 21.95 8.92
N ALA A 890 5.90 23.22 8.79
CA ALA A 890 6.65 23.76 7.68
C ALA A 890 7.66 24.81 8.15
N ILE A 891 8.67 25.05 7.31
CA ILE A 891 9.69 26.08 7.51
C ILE A 891 9.77 26.98 6.28
N GLY A 892 10.17 28.22 6.48
CA GLY A 892 10.29 29.18 5.39
C GLY A 892 11.29 30.29 5.69
N ILE A 893 11.25 31.34 4.88
CA ILE A 893 12.20 32.44 4.91
C ILE A 893 11.47 33.78 4.80
N SER A 894 12.08 34.85 5.32
CA SER A 894 11.55 36.21 5.23
C SER A 894 12.68 37.19 4.90
N ASN A 895 12.38 38.19 4.06
CA ASN A 895 13.33 39.21 3.61
C ASN A 895 14.52 38.70 2.77
N PHE A 896 14.33 37.59 2.04
CA PHE A 896 15.33 37.09 1.10
C PHE A 896 15.09 37.69 -0.29
N ASN A 897 16.17 38.14 -0.95
CA ASN A 897 16.15 38.50 -2.37
C ASN A 897 16.38 37.24 -3.24
N LYS A 898 16.19 37.38 -4.55
CA LYS A 898 16.33 36.29 -5.54
C LYS A 898 17.67 35.56 -5.42
N SER A 899 18.78 36.32 -5.36
CA SER A 899 20.14 35.75 -5.27
C SER A 899 20.35 34.91 -4.00
N ARG A 900 19.83 35.34 -2.85
CA ARG A 900 19.94 34.55 -1.60
C ARG A 900 19.08 33.28 -1.66
N ILE A 901 17.92 33.32 -2.30
CA ILE A 901 17.10 32.11 -2.53
C ILE A 901 17.84 31.14 -3.45
N GLU A 902 18.44 31.63 -4.54
CA GLU A 902 19.27 30.81 -5.44
C GLU A 902 20.43 30.15 -4.71
N LYS A 903 21.17 30.91 -3.90
CA LYS A 903 22.27 30.38 -3.08
C LYS A 903 21.80 29.33 -2.08
N LEU A 904 20.68 29.59 -1.39
CA LEU A 904 20.11 28.64 -0.43
C LEU A 904 19.71 27.32 -1.11
N LEU A 905 19.04 27.38 -2.26
CA LEU A 905 18.57 26.20 -2.98
C LEU A 905 19.69 25.45 -3.72
N ALA A 906 20.83 26.09 -3.97
CA ALA A 906 21.99 25.46 -4.60
C ALA A 906 22.80 24.57 -3.64
N ASP A 907 22.64 24.74 -2.32
CA ASP A 907 23.33 23.91 -1.34
C ASP A 907 22.72 22.49 -1.30
N PRO A 908 23.51 21.42 -1.51
CA PRO A 908 23.01 20.05 -1.63
C PRO A 908 22.43 19.48 -0.32
N GLU A 909 22.74 20.07 0.84
CA GLU A 909 22.18 19.67 2.12
C GLU A 909 20.81 20.33 2.40
N VAL A 910 20.39 21.30 1.58
CA VAL A 910 19.04 21.85 1.63
C VAL A 910 18.08 20.92 0.89
N THR A 911 17.42 20.06 1.66
CA THR A 911 16.50 19.02 1.16
C THR A 911 15.03 19.45 1.20
N ILE A 912 14.69 20.44 2.04
CA ILE A 912 13.34 21.00 2.18
C ILE A 912 13.31 22.40 1.58
N VAL A 913 12.65 22.54 0.41
CA VAL A 913 12.38 23.86 -0.19
C VAL A 913 11.54 24.70 0.79
N PRO A 914 11.86 26.00 0.99
CA PRO A 914 11.07 26.90 1.83
C PRO A 914 9.60 26.87 1.45
N ALA A 915 8.72 26.65 2.43
CA ALA A 915 7.29 26.60 2.18
C ALA A 915 6.72 27.99 1.84
N ALA A 916 7.31 29.04 2.44
CA ALA A 916 6.92 30.42 2.20
C ALA A 916 8.11 31.39 2.18
N LEU A 917 7.94 32.49 1.45
CA LEU A 917 8.77 33.68 1.43
C LEU A 917 7.93 34.87 1.89
N GLN A 918 8.19 35.39 3.09
CA GLN A 918 7.50 36.57 3.61
C GLN A 918 8.30 37.85 3.33
N VAL A 919 7.74 38.78 2.54
CA VAL A 919 8.42 40.00 2.08
C VAL A 919 7.48 41.22 2.05
N GLU A 920 8.05 42.42 2.07
CA GLU A 920 7.28 43.66 1.94
C GLU A 920 6.68 43.76 0.54
N LEU A 921 5.35 43.74 0.43
CA LEU A 921 4.68 43.86 -0.86
C LEU A 921 3.46 44.75 -0.74
N HIS A 922 3.44 45.81 -1.53
CA HIS A 922 2.32 46.73 -1.66
C HIS A 922 2.41 47.44 -3.02
N PRO A 923 1.41 48.21 -3.47
CA PRO A 923 1.42 48.78 -4.82
C PRO A 923 2.61 49.68 -5.16
N LEU A 924 3.25 50.31 -4.17
CA LEU A 924 4.51 51.07 -4.35
C LEU A 924 5.80 50.20 -4.35
N LEU A 925 5.70 48.92 -4.01
CA LEU A 925 6.82 47.97 -3.97
C LEU A 925 6.33 46.58 -4.41
N PRO A 926 5.99 46.39 -5.70
CA PRO A 926 5.40 45.14 -6.16
C PRO A 926 6.38 43.97 -6.24
N GLN A 927 7.68 44.23 -6.49
CA GLN A 927 8.74 43.21 -6.60
C GLN A 927 8.38 42.00 -7.50
N GLN A 928 7.79 42.25 -8.67
CA GLN A 928 7.22 41.18 -9.51
C GLN A 928 8.22 40.07 -9.86
N GLU A 929 9.46 40.41 -10.20
CA GLU A 929 10.49 39.41 -10.51
C GLU A 929 10.75 38.44 -9.34
N LEU A 930 10.80 38.94 -8.10
CA LEU A 930 11.00 38.11 -6.92
C LEU A 930 9.80 37.21 -6.68
N VAL A 931 8.58 37.74 -6.86
CA VAL A 931 7.33 36.99 -6.69
C VAL A 931 7.24 35.87 -7.71
N ASP A 932 7.44 36.17 -8.99
CA ASP A 932 7.42 35.18 -10.08
C ASP A 932 8.48 34.11 -9.84
N TYR A 933 9.70 34.51 -9.44
CA TYR A 933 10.78 33.58 -9.15
C TYR A 933 10.42 32.64 -8.00
N ALA A 934 9.96 33.16 -6.85
CA ALA A 934 9.60 32.35 -5.70
C ALA A 934 8.46 31.38 -6.03
N GLN A 935 7.42 31.86 -6.72
CA GLN A 935 6.29 31.03 -7.15
C GLN A 935 6.73 29.93 -8.13
N SER A 936 7.66 30.21 -9.05
CA SER A 936 8.25 29.20 -9.95
C SER A 936 9.04 28.08 -9.25
N LYS A 937 9.44 28.30 -7.99
CA LYS A 937 10.08 27.29 -7.13
C LYS A 937 9.10 26.59 -6.20
N GLY A 938 7.80 26.89 -6.31
CA GLY A 938 6.75 26.36 -5.45
C GLY A 938 6.74 26.96 -4.03
N ILE A 939 7.35 28.15 -3.85
CA ILE A 939 7.39 28.87 -2.57
C ILE A 939 6.20 29.83 -2.51
N VAL A 940 5.36 29.72 -1.48
CA VAL A 940 4.23 30.65 -1.27
C VAL A 940 4.77 32.02 -0.88
N VAL A 941 4.26 33.09 -1.48
CA VAL A 941 4.69 34.45 -1.12
C VAL A 941 3.69 35.07 -0.16
N GLU A 942 4.19 35.54 1.00
CA GLU A 942 3.41 36.28 2.00
C GLU A 942 3.79 37.77 1.98
N ALA A 943 2.81 38.62 1.72
CA ALA A 943 2.92 40.06 1.67
C ALA A 943 2.72 40.66 3.08
N TYR A 944 3.81 41.04 3.73
CA TYR A 944 3.74 41.89 4.93
C TYR A 944 3.68 43.37 4.54
N SER A 945 3.17 44.21 5.45
CA SER A 945 2.93 45.65 5.21
C SER A 945 2.13 45.95 3.93
N PRO A 946 1.05 45.21 3.64
CA PRO A 946 0.34 45.33 2.36
C PRO A 946 -0.32 46.69 2.13
N LEU A 947 -0.49 47.47 3.21
CA LEU A 947 -1.02 48.84 3.17
C LEU A 947 0.07 49.92 3.30
N GLY A 948 1.35 49.56 3.22
CA GLY A 948 2.47 50.49 3.37
C GLY A 948 2.86 50.78 4.82
N SER A 949 2.71 49.80 5.72
CA SER A 949 3.10 49.91 7.15
C SER A 949 2.36 51.04 7.90
N THR A 950 3.05 51.75 8.80
CA THR A 950 2.48 52.74 9.73
C THR A 950 1.86 53.91 8.96
N GLY A 951 0.63 54.28 9.33
CA GLY A 951 -0.13 55.36 8.68
C GLY A 951 -0.80 54.98 7.36
N ALA A 952 -0.57 53.76 6.86
CA ALA A 952 -1.16 53.22 5.63
C ALA A 952 -1.08 54.19 4.41
N PRO A 953 0.13 54.67 4.04
CA PRO A 953 0.32 55.75 3.06
C PRO A 953 -0.17 55.42 1.65
N ILE A 954 -0.42 54.13 1.34
CA ILE A 954 -0.97 53.78 0.02
C ILE A 954 -2.44 54.18 -0.13
N LEU A 955 -3.18 54.32 0.97
CA LEU A 955 -4.63 54.53 0.93
C LEU A 955 -5.05 55.89 0.34
N THR A 956 -4.11 56.84 0.25
CA THR A 956 -4.31 58.15 -0.38
C THR A 956 -4.07 58.14 -1.89
N ASN A 957 -3.70 57.00 -2.48
CA ASN A 957 -3.45 56.91 -3.91
C ASN A 957 -4.76 57.00 -4.72
N GLU A 958 -4.79 57.88 -5.72
CA GLU A 958 -5.99 58.18 -6.51
C GLU A 958 -6.53 56.95 -7.26
N THR A 959 -5.67 56.06 -7.76
CA THR A 959 -6.08 54.82 -8.44
C THR A 959 -6.85 53.90 -7.50
N LEU A 960 -6.34 53.71 -6.27
CA LEU A 960 -7.02 52.88 -5.27
C LEU A 960 -8.36 53.48 -4.81
N ILE A 961 -8.43 54.81 -4.69
CA ILE A 961 -9.68 55.52 -4.34
C ILE A 961 -10.70 55.40 -5.47
N LYS A 962 -10.27 55.57 -6.72
CA LYS A 962 -11.12 55.46 -7.91
C LYS A 962 -11.69 54.04 -8.03
N LEU A 963 -10.85 53.01 -7.90
CA LEU A 963 -11.30 51.62 -7.93
C LEU A 963 -12.16 51.25 -6.72
N GLY A 964 -11.86 51.81 -5.54
CA GLY A 964 -12.70 51.63 -4.34
C GLY A 964 -14.11 52.16 -4.56
N LYS A 965 -14.26 53.37 -5.13
CA LYS A 965 -15.57 53.92 -5.50
C LYS A 965 -16.28 53.08 -6.57
N LYS A 966 -15.54 52.56 -7.56
CA LYS A 966 -16.10 51.73 -8.63
C LYS A 966 -16.73 50.44 -8.10
N HIS A 967 -16.11 49.84 -7.08
CA HIS A 967 -16.53 48.55 -6.50
C HIS A 967 -17.30 48.68 -5.18
N ASP A 968 -17.61 49.91 -4.74
CA ASP A 968 -18.24 50.21 -3.44
C ASP A 968 -17.51 49.59 -2.23
N VAL A 969 -16.17 49.66 -2.25
CA VAL A 969 -15.31 49.15 -1.17
C VAL A 969 -14.22 50.13 -0.79
N SER A 970 -13.59 49.91 0.37
CA SER A 970 -12.48 50.75 0.82
C SER A 970 -11.24 50.63 -0.08
N PRO A 971 -10.39 51.68 -0.18
CA PRO A 971 -9.09 51.56 -0.86
C PRO A 971 -8.19 50.47 -0.28
N ALA A 972 -8.35 50.15 1.02
CA ALA A 972 -7.65 49.05 1.67
C ALA A 972 -8.07 47.70 1.09
N THR A 973 -9.38 47.49 0.93
CA THR A 973 -9.93 46.29 0.29
C THR A 973 -9.38 46.11 -1.12
N ILE A 974 -9.27 47.18 -1.91
CA ILE A 974 -8.66 47.11 -3.26
C ILE A 974 -7.19 46.69 -3.20
N ALA A 975 -6.39 47.30 -2.33
CA ALA A 975 -4.97 46.97 -2.18
C ALA A 975 -4.75 45.51 -1.71
N LEU A 976 -5.57 45.03 -0.77
CA LEU A 976 -5.53 43.63 -0.31
C LEU A 976 -5.98 42.67 -1.40
N SER A 977 -7.03 43.02 -2.16
CA SER A 977 -7.53 42.23 -3.29
C SER A 977 -6.50 42.14 -4.42
N TRP A 978 -5.69 43.19 -4.62
CA TRP A 978 -4.57 43.17 -5.56
C TRP A 978 -3.48 42.19 -5.13
N ALA A 979 -3.14 42.13 -3.85
CA ALA A 979 -2.18 41.14 -3.34
C ALA A 979 -2.69 39.71 -3.58
N VAL A 980 -3.98 39.46 -3.34
CA VAL A 980 -4.62 38.16 -3.62
C VAL A 980 -4.66 37.85 -5.12
N TRP A 981 -4.96 38.84 -5.97
CA TRP A 981 -4.93 38.68 -7.44
C TRP A 981 -3.56 38.24 -7.96
N ARG A 982 -2.47 38.66 -7.30
CA ARG A 982 -1.08 38.22 -7.61
C ARG A 982 -0.71 36.86 -7.02
N ASN A 983 -1.68 36.10 -6.52
CA ASN A 983 -1.48 34.81 -5.87
C ASN A 983 -0.51 34.88 -4.67
N THR A 984 -0.63 35.95 -3.88
CA THR A 984 0.13 36.12 -2.62
C THR A 984 -0.81 36.03 -1.42
N VAL A 985 -0.31 35.51 -0.31
CA VAL A 985 -0.98 35.59 1.00
C VAL A 985 -0.77 36.99 1.55
N VAL A 986 -1.81 37.63 2.06
CA VAL A 986 -1.75 39.03 2.52
C VAL A 986 -1.93 39.12 4.03
N LEU A 987 -1.07 39.90 4.69
CA LEU A 987 -1.02 40.01 6.15
C LEU A 987 -1.32 41.44 6.64
N PRO A 988 -2.55 41.97 6.47
CA PRO A 988 -2.93 43.25 7.05
C PRO A 988 -2.85 43.21 8.58
N LYS A 989 -2.38 44.30 9.17
CA LYS A 989 -2.42 44.55 10.61
C LYS A 989 -3.40 45.67 10.92
N SER A 990 -4.21 45.48 11.96
CA SER A 990 -5.08 46.51 12.54
C SER A 990 -5.37 46.16 14.00
N THR A 991 -5.57 47.16 14.85
CA THR A 991 -6.11 46.99 16.22
C THR A 991 -7.58 47.41 16.32
N ASN A 992 -8.14 47.99 15.24
CA ASN A 992 -9.54 48.37 15.15
C ASN A 992 -10.38 47.20 14.59
N ALA A 993 -11.37 46.72 15.37
CA ALA A 993 -12.17 45.55 15.07
C ALA A 993 -12.97 45.65 13.75
N GLU A 994 -13.54 46.82 13.43
CA GLU A 994 -14.29 47.03 12.18
C GLU A 994 -13.37 46.91 10.96
N ARG A 995 -12.17 47.51 11.04
CA ARG A 995 -11.16 47.38 9.98
C ARG A 995 -10.67 45.95 9.83
N ILE A 996 -10.48 45.22 10.93
CA ILE A 996 -10.11 43.80 10.90
C ILE A 996 -11.19 43.00 10.14
N ALA A 997 -12.46 43.14 10.50
CA ALA A 997 -13.56 42.45 9.83
C ALA A 997 -13.68 42.84 8.34
N SER A 998 -13.47 44.12 8.01
CA SER A 998 -13.51 44.60 6.62
C SER A 998 -12.33 44.10 5.78
N ASN A 999 -11.13 44.00 6.36
CA ASN A 999 -9.92 43.57 5.67
C ASN A 999 -9.96 42.09 5.26
N LEU A 1000 -10.78 41.27 5.93
CA LEU A 1000 -10.99 39.87 5.56
C LEU A 1000 -11.77 39.72 4.24
N LYS A 1001 -12.58 40.73 3.89
CA LYS A 1001 -13.45 40.73 2.71
C LYS A 1001 -12.71 41.28 1.50
N VAL A 1002 -12.00 40.41 0.77
CA VAL A 1002 -11.38 40.73 -0.53
C VAL A 1002 -12.37 40.53 -1.68
N ILE A 1003 -12.20 41.28 -2.77
CA ILE A 1003 -13.03 41.20 -3.98
C ILE A 1003 -12.22 40.65 -5.16
N LYS A 1004 -12.92 40.18 -6.20
CA LYS A 1004 -12.28 39.75 -7.45
C LYS A 1004 -12.01 40.98 -8.32
N LEU A 1005 -10.73 41.24 -8.62
CA LEU A 1005 -10.31 42.27 -9.57
C LEU A 1005 -10.24 41.69 -10.99
N THR A 1006 -10.44 42.54 -12.00
CA THR A 1006 -10.12 42.16 -13.39
C THR A 1006 -8.61 42.25 -13.66
N ASP A 1007 -8.13 41.62 -14.73
CA ASP A 1007 -6.71 41.67 -15.09
C ASP A 1007 -6.26 43.08 -15.45
N GLU A 1008 -7.14 43.89 -16.05
CA GLU A 1008 -6.88 45.31 -16.33
C GLU A 1008 -6.68 46.09 -15.04
N GLU A 1009 -7.56 45.88 -14.04
CA GLU A 1009 -7.48 46.54 -12.74
C GLU A 1009 -6.22 46.11 -11.96
N GLY A 1010 -5.91 44.81 -11.97
CA GLY A 1010 -4.69 44.28 -11.35
C GLY A 1010 -3.42 44.86 -11.97
N LYS A 1011 -3.40 45.03 -13.30
CA LYS A 1011 -2.30 45.68 -14.04
C LYS A 1011 -2.23 47.18 -13.77
N GLU A 1012 -3.37 47.87 -13.67
CA GLU A 1012 -3.45 49.30 -13.33
C GLU A 1012 -2.82 49.56 -11.96
N ILE A 1013 -3.18 48.77 -10.95
CA ILE A 1013 -2.62 48.88 -9.59
C ILE A 1013 -1.11 48.54 -9.57
N SER A 1014 -0.69 47.52 -10.33
CA SER A 1014 0.74 47.17 -10.46
C SER A 1014 1.56 48.26 -11.15
N GLY A 1015 0.92 49.14 -11.92
CA GLY A 1015 1.53 50.30 -12.56
C GLY A 1015 1.82 51.47 -11.62
N ILE A 1016 1.25 51.49 -10.40
CA ILE A 1016 1.39 52.61 -9.45
C ILE A 1016 2.86 52.91 -9.15
N SER A 1017 3.70 51.90 -8.91
CA SER A 1017 5.13 52.11 -8.62
C SER A 1017 5.92 52.68 -9.81
N LYS A 1018 5.45 52.47 -11.06
CA LYS A 1018 6.10 53.04 -12.26
C LYS A 1018 5.83 54.54 -12.38
N VAL A 1019 4.68 55.00 -11.89
CA VAL A 1019 4.27 56.42 -11.95
C VAL A 1019 4.75 57.18 -10.71
N SER A 1020 4.53 56.63 -9.52
CA SER A 1020 4.83 57.28 -8.24
C SER A 1020 6.24 56.98 -7.71
N GLY A 1021 7.01 56.14 -8.41
CA GLY A 1021 8.30 55.64 -7.95
C GLY A 1021 8.18 54.45 -6.99
N THR A 1022 9.16 53.57 -7.03
CA THR A 1022 9.25 52.43 -6.12
C THR A 1022 9.68 52.90 -4.73
N LYS A 1023 8.96 52.52 -3.68
CA LYS A 1023 9.25 52.92 -2.30
C LYS A 1023 9.25 51.72 -1.37
N ARG A 1024 10.40 51.39 -0.79
CA ARG A 1024 10.51 50.44 0.33
C ARG A 1024 10.39 51.18 1.66
N ILE A 1025 9.50 50.71 2.53
CA ILE A 1025 9.20 51.34 3.82
C ILE A 1025 9.94 50.62 4.95
N VAL A 1026 10.09 49.30 4.86
CA VAL A 1026 10.82 48.51 5.85
C VAL A 1026 12.27 48.30 5.38
N SER A 1027 13.15 49.21 5.81
CA SER A 1027 14.59 49.16 5.53
C SER A 1027 15.41 49.41 6.81
N PRO A 1028 15.50 48.42 7.72
CA PRO A 1028 16.32 48.58 8.93
C PRO A 1028 17.80 48.71 8.57
N ASP A 1029 18.52 49.54 9.33
CA ASP A 1029 19.98 49.62 9.21
C ASP A 1029 20.63 48.38 9.83
N TRP A 1030 21.00 47.45 8.95
CA TRP A 1030 21.68 46.21 9.27
C TRP A 1030 23.21 46.30 9.10
N GLY A 1031 23.74 47.41 8.59
CA GLY A 1031 25.15 47.54 8.23
C GLY A 1031 25.59 46.70 7.02
N VAL A 1032 24.65 46.04 6.33
CA VAL A 1032 24.86 45.27 5.10
C VAL A 1032 23.76 45.56 4.09
N ASN A 1033 24.08 45.43 2.81
CA ASN A 1033 23.11 45.65 1.76
C ASN A 1033 22.23 44.41 1.53
N LEU A 1034 20.99 44.48 2.01
CA LEU A 1034 20.04 43.36 1.97
C LEU A 1034 19.20 43.32 0.69
N PHE A 1035 18.96 44.47 0.08
CA PHE A 1035 17.94 44.59 -0.97
C PHE A 1035 18.50 44.87 -2.35
N ASP A 1036 19.81 45.10 -2.46
CA ASP A 1036 20.52 45.17 -3.74
C ASP A 1036 20.82 43.78 -4.33
#